data_AF-A0AAV0PJT4-F1
#
_entry.id   AF-A0AAV0PJT4-F1
#
_cell.length_a   1.000
_cell.length_b   1.000
_cell.length_c   1.000
_cell.angle_alpha   90.00
_cell.angle_beta   90.00
_cell.angle_gamma   90.00
#
_symmetry.space_group_name_H-M   'P 1'
#
loop_
_entity.id
_entity.type
_entity.pdbx_description
1 polymer ?
#
loop_
_entity_poly.entity_id
_entity_poly.type
_entity_poly.pdbx_seq_one_letter_code
_entity_poly.pdbx_strand_id
1 'polypeptide(L)'
;MEVGGSLAVANVQRMASSLKEVPNRYIRPELEVDRVVNDEHVSIPVIDMSKLVDGYGGDELAKLHSACRDWGFFQVINHGIAEEVIMKMKIDVQEFFDQPLEEKMKCAQLPNSLEGYGQAFVLSEEQKLDWGDMLFILAKPINGRNMKFWPKVPSSFRATVDQYSTELEKLTISLLKFMAMNLGLDPEKLLPLFEEGAQAIRMNYYPPCKLASKVTGLSPHSDATGLTLLTQVNQVQGLQIKRDGEWVPVDPIPGAFIVNVGDIIEIMSNGEYKSVEHRAVVNPKKARLSIATFHSPNFNATIGPLPDLFIEDRKKQAVPKYKSISHQEYMKLGVKTKLDGKIPNVQQLASSSNDVVPVRYIRPELELDRVSNDEYSGRIPVIDIGKLVDGDEESAKLLHSACRDWGFFQVINHGVAEEVILNMKDDVQEFFRQPLQLKMECAQLPNDLEGYGQAFVVSEEQKLDWGDMLFILTRPIEGRKMRFWPKVPSSFRATLDKYSSELEKLSVILLSSMARNLGLDPDELLSSFKEGSQSIRMNYYPPCKQASKVTGLSPHSDAGGLTLLTQVNQVQGLQIKKDGKWVPVDPIPGAFIVNIGDIIEIMSNGEYKSIEHRAVVNPEKERLSIAAFHNTNFNAMIGPLPAIISKDQKQAPNYKTVSAIDYIKLVVSCKLDGKGLVDQMKIQREAAPQNKST
;
A
#
# COMPACT_ATOMS: atom_id res chain seq x y z
N MET A 1 8.46 -2.95 19.06
CA MET A 1 7.51 -2.73 17.94
C MET A 1 8.33 -2.89 16.67
N GLU A 2 8.07 -3.90 15.85
CA GLU A 2 8.78 -4.10 14.57
C GLU A 2 8.29 -3.05 13.59
N VAL A 3 8.95 -1.90 13.60
CA VAL A 3 8.81 -0.84 12.61
C VAL A 3 9.70 -1.27 11.43
N GLY A 4 9.14 -1.37 10.22
CA GLY A 4 9.82 -1.93 9.04
C GLY A 4 11.29 -1.54 8.86
N GLY A 5 12.07 -2.46 8.30
CA GLY A 5 13.53 -2.33 8.18
C GLY A 5 14.02 -1.51 7.01
N SER A 6 15.25 -1.04 7.14
CA SER A 6 16.04 -0.50 6.03
C SER A 6 17.09 -1.53 5.61
N LEU A 7 17.22 -1.81 4.31
CA LEU A 7 18.33 -2.59 3.76
C LEU A 7 19.64 -1.83 3.99
N ALA A 8 20.69 -2.56 4.34
CA ALA A 8 22.02 -1.98 4.48
C ALA A 8 22.53 -1.51 3.11
N VAL A 9 22.94 -0.24 3.03
CA VAL A 9 23.58 0.35 1.86
C VAL A 9 24.91 0.96 2.22
N ALA A 10 25.74 1.21 1.20
CA ALA A 10 27.01 1.90 1.40
C ALA A 10 26.78 3.30 1.99
N ASN A 11 27.60 3.67 2.97
CA ASN A 11 27.57 5.01 3.58
C ASN A 11 28.02 6.06 2.56
N VAL A 12 27.22 7.10 2.38
CA VAL A 12 27.46 8.18 1.42
C VAL A 12 28.72 8.94 1.76
N GLN A 13 29.01 9.15 3.04
CA GLN A 13 30.23 9.82 3.49
C GLN A 13 31.50 9.08 3.04
N ARG A 14 31.50 7.73 3.06
CA ARG A 14 32.62 6.92 2.54
C ARG A 14 32.67 6.92 1.02
N MET A 15 31.51 6.92 0.36
CA MET A 15 31.45 6.99 -1.10
C MET A 15 31.97 8.33 -1.63
N ALA A 16 31.55 9.43 -1.01
CA ALA A 16 31.95 10.78 -1.39
C ALA A 16 33.47 11.02 -1.26
N SER A 17 34.17 10.31 -0.37
CA SER A 17 35.62 10.40 -0.22
C SER A 17 36.42 9.50 -1.16
N SER A 18 35.79 8.49 -1.79
CA SER A 18 36.50 7.44 -2.54
C SER A 18 36.11 7.32 -4.02
N LEU A 19 34.91 7.74 -4.41
CA LEU A 19 34.41 7.58 -5.77
C LEU A 19 34.78 8.74 -6.69
N LYS A 20 35.11 8.41 -7.95
CA LYS A 20 35.27 9.39 -9.03
C LYS A 20 33.94 9.85 -9.62
N GLU A 21 32.90 9.00 -9.56
CA GLU A 21 31.58 9.23 -10.14
C GLU A 21 30.47 8.83 -9.16
N VAL A 22 29.32 9.51 -9.25
CA VAL A 22 28.15 9.26 -8.41
C VAL A 22 27.39 8.04 -8.95
N PRO A 23 27.08 7.02 -8.14
CA PRO A 23 26.34 5.85 -8.62
C PRO A 23 24.94 6.22 -9.12
N ASN A 24 24.46 5.50 -10.15
CA ASN A 24 23.16 5.78 -10.79
C ASN A 24 21.96 5.71 -9.81
N ARG A 25 22.05 4.97 -8.70
CA ARG A 25 21.02 4.97 -7.65
C ARG A 25 20.81 6.33 -6.99
N TYR A 26 21.78 7.23 -7.02
CA TYR A 26 21.65 8.56 -6.41
C TYR A 26 21.23 9.64 -7.41
N ILE A 27 21.37 9.35 -8.71
CA ILE A 27 21.06 10.30 -9.78
C ILE A 27 19.55 10.41 -10.00
N ARG A 28 19.02 11.62 -9.93
CA ARG A 28 17.60 11.98 -10.11
C ARG A 28 17.47 13.08 -11.17
N PRO A 29 17.39 12.71 -12.47
CA PRO A 29 17.31 13.68 -13.57
C PRO A 29 16.11 14.61 -13.48
N GLU A 30 15.02 14.16 -12.87
CA GLU A 30 13.78 14.92 -12.66
C GLU A 30 13.97 16.19 -11.81
N LEU A 31 15.03 16.28 -11.00
CA LEU A 31 15.31 17.45 -10.15
C LEU A 31 15.72 18.70 -10.95
N GLU A 32 16.17 18.55 -12.21
CA GLU A 32 16.56 19.70 -13.06
C GLU A 32 15.35 20.55 -13.48
N VAL A 33 14.12 20.04 -13.32
CA VAL A 33 12.87 20.70 -13.73
C VAL A 33 12.22 21.50 -12.57
N ASP A 34 12.69 21.29 -11.33
CA ASP A 34 12.11 21.92 -10.15
C ASP A 34 12.44 23.42 -10.07
N ARG A 35 11.40 24.25 -9.93
CA ARG A 35 11.56 25.69 -9.74
C ARG A 35 11.88 26.01 -8.28
N VAL A 36 12.93 26.81 -8.08
CA VAL A 36 13.32 27.35 -6.77
C VAL A 36 13.13 28.86 -6.81
N VAL A 37 12.45 29.39 -5.80
CA VAL A 37 12.24 30.83 -5.64
C VAL A 37 13.60 31.49 -5.36
N ASN A 38 13.96 32.47 -6.19
CA ASN A 38 15.18 33.28 -6.07
C ASN A 38 14.88 34.69 -5.53
N ASP A 39 13.89 34.82 -4.66
CA ASP A 39 13.50 36.09 -4.03
C ASP A 39 14.00 36.13 -2.58
N GLU A 40 14.91 37.06 -2.28
CA GLU A 40 15.45 37.27 -0.93
C GLU A 40 14.41 37.76 0.08
N HIS A 41 13.23 38.20 -0.39
CA HIS A 41 12.14 38.69 0.47
C HIS A 41 11.20 37.59 0.98
N VAL A 42 11.29 36.36 0.45
CA VAL A 42 10.44 35.23 0.86
C VAL A 42 11.17 34.40 1.91
N SER A 43 10.91 34.67 3.19
CA SER A 43 11.45 33.91 4.33
C SER A 43 10.35 33.40 5.24
N ILE A 44 10.63 32.28 5.92
CA ILE A 44 9.70 31.73 6.92
C ILE A 44 9.56 32.69 8.11
N PRO A 45 8.37 32.78 8.74
CA PRO A 45 8.15 33.66 9.88
C PRO A 45 9.12 33.39 11.04
N VAL A 46 9.47 34.43 11.79
CA VAL A 46 10.29 34.34 13.00
C VAL A 46 9.42 34.60 14.21
N ILE A 47 9.41 33.68 15.18
CA ILE A 47 8.62 33.75 16.41
C ILE A 47 9.54 33.99 17.59
N ASP A 48 9.23 35.02 18.37
CA ASP A 48 9.96 35.41 19.57
C ASP A 48 9.31 34.82 20.83
N MET A 49 9.93 33.79 21.42
CA MET A 49 9.33 33.09 22.56
C MET A 49 9.21 33.94 23.82
N SER A 50 10.12 34.90 24.06
CA SER A 50 10.00 35.73 25.26
C SER A 50 8.73 36.59 25.20
N LYS A 51 8.37 37.09 24.01
CA LYS A 51 7.12 37.84 23.80
C LYS A 51 5.86 37.00 23.98
N LEU A 52 5.91 35.71 23.69
CA LEU A 52 4.79 34.79 23.95
C LEU A 52 4.60 34.54 25.46
N VAL A 53 5.69 34.49 26.23
CA VAL A 53 5.67 34.18 27.67
C VAL A 53 5.39 35.42 28.53
N ASP A 54 5.86 36.61 28.15
CA ASP A 54 5.81 37.84 28.96
C ASP A 54 4.44 38.55 29.01
N GLY A 55 3.35 37.95 28.52
CA GLY A 55 1.97 38.44 28.71
C GLY A 55 1.50 39.57 27.77
N TYR A 56 2.37 40.14 26.93
CA TYR A 56 2.01 41.05 25.82
C TYR A 56 1.80 40.31 24.48
N GLY A 57 1.57 39.00 24.55
CA GLY A 57 1.70 38.08 23.43
C GLY A 57 0.61 38.15 22.37
N GLY A 58 -0.34 39.09 22.37
CA GLY A 58 -1.45 39.11 21.39
C GLY A 58 -0.97 39.09 19.92
N ASP A 59 -0.04 39.99 19.58
CA ASP A 59 0.51 40.10 18.23
C ASP A 59 1.41 38.92 17.87
N GLU A 60 2.28 38.49 18.80
CA GLU A 60 3.20 37.37 18.56
C GLU A 60 2.45 36.02 18.51
N LEU A 61 1.38 35.87 19.28
CA LEU A 61 0.49 34.70 19.27
C LEU A 61 -0.29 34.63 17.94
N ALA A 62 -0.79 35.76 17.44
CA ALA A 62 -1.42 35.85 16.12
C ALA A 62 -0.42 35.57 14.98
N LYS A 63 0.84 36.00 15.15
CA LYS A 63 1.94 35.70 14.23
C LYS A 63 2.26 34.19 14.22
N LEU A 64 2.32 33.55 15.39
CA LEU A 64 2.47 32.10 15.51
C LEU A 64 1.30 31.37 14.83
N HIS A 65 0.05 31.81 15.05
CA HIS A 65 -1.11 31.24 14.40
C HIS A 65 -1.01 31.28 12.88
N SER A 66 -0.65 32.45 12.34
CA SER A 66 -0.48 32.66 10.90
C SER A 66 0.70 31.87 10.34
N ALA A 67 1.79 31.74 11.10
CA ALA A 67 2.91 30.88 10.71
C ALA A 67 2.50 29.40 10.60
N CYS A 68 1.78 28.86 11.58
CA CYS A 68 1.32 27.48 11.53
C CYS A 68 0.27 27.24 10.42
N ARG A 69 -0.62 28.19 10.17
CA ARG A 69 -1.70 28.10 9.17
C ARG A 69 -1.21 28.32 7.74
N ASP A 70 -0.39 29.34 7.53
CA ASP A 70 -0.08 29.84 6.19
C ASP A 70 1.30 29.36 5.70
N TRP A 71 2.18 28.94 6.61
CA TRP A 71 3.54 28.48 6.28
C TRP A 71 3.85 27.05 6.71
N GLY A 72 3.29 26.59 7.83
CA GLY A 72 3.65 25.31 8.44
C GLY A 72 5.08 25.22 8.99
N PHE A 73 5.90 26.25 8.75
CA PHE A 73 7.30 26.40 9.15
C PHE A 73 7.54 27.79 9.73
N PHE A 74 8.39 27.88 10.74
CA PHE A 74 8.85 29.14 11.33
C PHE A 74 10.19 28.95 12.06
N GLN A 75 10.89 30.05 12.32
CA GLN A 75 12.06 30.04 13.19
C GLN A 75 11.69 30.54 14.57
N VAL A 76 12.32 30.00 15.60
CA VAL A 76 12.08 30.40 16.99
C VAL A 76 13.35 30.99 17.57
N ILE A 77 13.27 32.23 18.04
CA ILE A 77 14.34 32.96 18.75
C ILE A 77 13.94 33.20 20.21
N ASN A 78 14.92 33.59 21.03
CA ASN A 78 14.72 33.87 22.46
C ASN A 78 13.98 32.73 23.21
N HIS A 79 14.23 31.49 22.80
CA HIS A 79 13.54 30.27 23.26
C HIS A 79 13.86 29.85 24.69
N GLY A 80 14.74 30.56 25.41
CA GLY A 80 15.10 30.27 26.80
C GLY A 80 16.09 29.10 27.00
N ILE A 81 16.30 28.25 25.99
CA ILE A 81 17.36 27.22 26.02
C ILE A 81 18.74 27.89 25.97
N ALA A 82 19.62 27.53 26.92
CA ALA A 82 20.97 28.07 27.01
C ALA A 82 21.83 27.71 25.79
N GLU A 83 22.62 28.66 25.31
CA GLU A 83 23.43 28.51 24.09
C GLU A 83 24.44 27.37 24.22
N GLU A 84 24.98 27.15 25.42
CA GLU A 84 25.94 26.07 25.68
C GLU A 84 25.34 24.68 25.40
N VAL A 85 24.04 24.48 25.64
CA VAL A 85 23.34 23.20 25.37
C VAL A 85 23.28 22.92 23.87
N ILE A 86 22.90 23.94 23.09
CA ILE A 86 22.82 23.85 21.63
C ILE A 86 24.22 23.66 21.03
N MET A 87 25.20 24.44 21.48
CA MET A 87 26.57 24.37 21.02
C MET A 87 27.21 23.02 21.35
N LYS A 88 27.02 22.52 22.58
CA LYS A 88 27.55 21.21 22.97
C LYS A 88 26.94 20.09 22.12
N MET A 89 25.64 20.13 21.84
CA MET A 89 24.99 19.18 20.94
C MET A 89 25.56 19.24 19.52
N LYS A 90 25.80 20.44 18.97
CA LYS A 90 26.44 20.63 17.65
C LYS A 90 27.85 20.03 17.61
N ILE A 91 28.66 20.30 18.65
CA ILE A 91 30.03 19.78 18.78
C ILE A 91 30.02 18.25 18.82
N ASP A 92 29.16 17.64 19.65
CA ASP A 92 29.14 16.19 19.81
C ASP A 92 28.67 15.45 18.55
N VAL A 93 27.73 16.04 17.81
CA VAL A 93 27.29 15.51 16.52
C VAL A 93 28.38 15.65 15.46
N GLN A 94 29.07 16.79 15.41
CA GLN A 94 30.20 16.99 14.50
C GLN A 94 31.32 15.98 14.79
N GLU A 95 31.71 15.83 16.07
CA GLU A 95 32.71 14.86 16.50
C GLU A 95 32.28 13.42 16.22
N PHE A 96 30.99 13.09 16.35
CA PHE A 96 30.48 11.78 15.92
C PHE A 96 30.72 11.54 14.42
N PHE A 97 30.33 12.47 13.55
CA PHE A 97 30.47 12.27 12.10
C PHE A 97 31.91 12.33 11.59
N ASP A 98 32.81 13.01 12.32
CA ASP A 98 34.24 13.10 12.01
C ASP A 98 35.03 11.83 12.38
N GLN A 99 34.45 10.93 13.18
CA GLN A 99 35.08 9.65 13.50
C GLN A 99 35.27 8.75 12.27
N PRO A 100 36.26 7.83 12.32
CA PRO A 100 36.40 6.75 11.34
C PRO A 100 35.09 5.97 11.16
N LEU A 101 34.87 5.43 9.96
CA LEU A 101 33.65 4.68 9.67
C LEU A 101 33.48 3.49 10.62
N GLU A 102 34.58 2.81 10.95
CA GLU A 102 34.60 1.66 11.86
C GLU A 102 34.03 1.99 13.24
N GLU A 103 34.29 3.19 13.75
CA GLU A 103 33.75 3.67 15.02
C GLU A 103 32.26 3.99 14.93
N LYS A 104 31.84 4.70 13.86
CA LYS A 104 30.41 5.01 13.64
C LYS A 104 29.58 3.75 13.41
N MET A 105 30.13 2.74 12.75
CA MET A 105 29.45 1.46 12.51
C MET A 105 29.23 0.65 13.80
N LYS A 106 29.82 1.00 14.94
CA LYS A 106 29.53 0.36 16.23
C LYS A 106 28.09 0.58 16.69
N CYS A 107 27.44 1.65 16.23
CA CYS A 107 26.02 1.91 16.44
C CYS A 107 25.20 1.79 15.15
N ALA A 108 25.67 1.02 14.16
CA ALA A 108 24.97 0.84 12.89
C ALA A 108 23.53 0.33 13.07
N GLN A 109 22.66 0.73 12.15
CA GLN A 109 21.31 0.20 12.05
C GLN A 109 21.35 -1.32 11.90
N LEU A 110 20.41 -2.00 12.56
CA LEU A 110 20.19 -3.43 12.36
C LEU A 110 19.13 -3.63 11.27
N PRO A 111 19.12 -4.79 10.59
CA PRO A 111 17.97 -5.18 9.78
C PRO A 111 16.69 -5.03 10.61
N ASN A 112 15.64 -4.46 10.02
CA ASN A 112 14.35 -4.25 10.69
C ASN A 112 14.36 -3.25 11.85
N SER A 113 15.35 -2.35 11.89
CA SER A 113 15.39 -1.23 12.83
C SER A 113 15.62 0.11 12.11
N LEU A 114 14.87 1.14 12.51
CA LEU A 114 15.12 2.52 12.10
C LEU A 114 16.20 3.20 12.95
N GLU A 115 16.48 2.70 14.16
CA GLU A 115 17.50 3.24 15.06
C GLU A 115 18.91 2.80 14.67
N GLY A 116 19.87 3.71 14.85
CA GLY A 116 21.29 3.50 14.56
C GLY A 116 21.82 4.40 13.44
N TYR A 117 23.09 4.19 13.12
CA TYR A 117 23.82 4.86 12.04
C TYR A 117 23.63 4.14 10.70
N GLY A 118 23.23 4.87 9.66
CA GLY A 118 22.98 4.34 8.32
C GLY A 118 22.10 5.24 7.47
N GLN A 119 21.25 4.63 6.64
CA GLN A 119 20.23 5.30 5.84
C GLN A 119 18.86 4.71 6.18
N ALA A 120 17.88 5.54 6.51
CA ALA A 120 16.52 5.09 6.76
C ALA A 120 15.74 4.89 5.46
N PHE A 121 14.77 3.97 5.49
CA PHE A 121 13.81 3.70 4.41
C PHE A 121 14.46 3.30 3.08
N VAL A 122 15.48 2.43 3.13
CA VAL A 122 15.97 1.71 1.95
C VAL A 122 15.26 0.37 1.85
N LEU A 123 14.53 0.19 0.77
CA LEU A 123 13.47 -0.80 0.68
C LEU A 123 13.68 -1.79 -0.47
N SER A 124 14.46 -1.40 -1.48
CA SER A 124 14.89 -2.30 -2.56
C SER A 124 16.31 -1.99 -3.04
N GLU A 125 16.89 -2.88 -3.86
CA GLU A 125 18.19 -2.64 -4.49
C GLU A 125 18.12 -1.66 -5.66
N GLU A 126 16.93 -1.42 -6.21
CA GLU A 126 16.68 -0.54 -7.36
C GLU A 126 16.21 0.86 -6.94
N GLN A 127 15.82 1.06 -5.68
CA GLN A 127 15.34 2.34 -5.15
C GLN A 127 16.39 3.44 -5.34
N LYS A 128 15.92 4.62 -5.77
CA LYS A 128 16.73 5.84 -5.75
C LYS A 128 17.05 6.25 -4.31
N LEU A 129 18.33 6.42 -4.02
CA LEU A 129 18.82 6.71 -2.68
C LEU A 129 19.07 8.20 -2.49
N ASP A 130 19.05 8.61 -1.23
CA ASP A 130 19.36 9.97 -0.81
C ASP A 130 20.86 10.11 -0.52
N TRP A 131 21.43 11.25 -0.86
CA TRP A 131 22.83 11.57 -0.68
C TRP A 131 23.11 12.11 0.73
N GLY A 132 22.91 11.26 1.72
CA GLY A 132 23.19 11.56 3.12
C GLY A 132 23.22 10.31 3.99
N ASP A 133 23.96 10.39 5.09
CA ASP A 133 23.95 9.39 6.16
C ASP A 133 23.26 10.00 7.39
N MET A 134 22.71 9.14 8.26
CA MET A 134 22.03 9.59 9.47
C MET A 134 22.34 8.70 10.68
N LEU A 135 22.32 9.30 11.86
CA LEU A 135 22.16 8.60 13.13
C LEU A 135 20.76 8.89 13.67
N PHE A 136 19.96 7.85 13.88
CA PHE A 136 18.62 7.94 14.45
C PHE A 136 18.55 7.26 15.81
N ILE A 137 18.02 7.96 16.80
CA ILE A 137 17.85 7.39 18.15
C ILE A 137 16.50 7.80 18.72
N LEU A 138 15.88 6.90 19.49
CA LEU A 138 14.77 7.24 20.35
C LEU A 138 15.30 7.86 21.64
N ALA A 139 14.97 9.12 21.90
CA ALA A 139 15.35 9.86 23.10
C ALA A 139 14.30 9.78 24.21
N LYS A 140 13.01 9.65 23.88
CA LYS A 140 11.93 9.44 24.85
C LYS A 140 10.89 8.45 24.33
N PRO A 141 10.24 7.68 25.21
CA PRO A 141 10.43 7.64 26.66
C PRO A 141 11.74 6.95 27.06
N ILE A 142 12.28 7.27 28.26
CA ILE A 142 13.60 6.80 28.71
C ILE A 142 13.67 5.27 28.78
N ASN A 143 12.59 4.62 29.23
CA ASN A 143 12.46 3.16 29.33
C ASN A 143 12.43 2.45 27.96
N GLY A 144 12.13 3.17 26.87
CA GLY A 144 12.10 2.64 25.50
C GLY A 144 13.44 2.74 24.77
N ARG A 145 14.46 3.34 25.38
CA ARG A 145 15.75 3.60 24.72
C ARG A 145 16.56 2.34 24.51
N ASN A 146 17.05 2.14 23.29
CA ASN A 146 18.02 1.09 23.00
C ASN A 146 19.45 1.66 22.96
N MET A 147 20.16 1.57 24.09
CA MET A 147 21.50 2.13 24.27
C MET A 147 22.58 1.49 23.38
N LYS A 148 22.26 0.43 22.62
CA LYS A 148 23.13 -0.13 21.58
C LYS A 148 23.37 0.88 20.44
N PHE A 149 22.34 1.64 20.08
CA PHE A 149 22.40 2.61 18.98
C PHE A 149 22.97 3.97 19.40
N TRP A 150 23.21 4.15 20.70
CA TRP A 150 23.75 5.39 21.24
C TRP A 150 25.28 5.35 21.25
N PRO A 151 25.96 6.27 20.53
CA PRO A 151 27.40 6.39 20.55
C PRO A 151 27.98 6.44 21.98
N LYS A 152 29.17 5.86 22.12
CA LYS A 152 30.01 6.02 23.32
C LYS A 152 31.08 7.10 23.15
N VAL A 153 31.31 7.51 21.90
CA VAL A 153 32.25 8.55 21.50
C VAL A 153 31.48 9.56 20.66
N PRO A 154 31.50 10.86 21.00
CA PRO A 154 32.18 11.43 22.18
C PRO A 154 31.63 10.90 23.51
N SER A 155 32.46 10.88 24.55
CA SER A 155 32.06 10.38 25.88
C SER A 155 30.94 11.21 26.50
N SER A 156 30.81 12.48 26.11
CA SER A 156 29.72 13.37 26.50
C SER A 156 28.40 13.13 25.76
N PHE A 157 28.41 12.42 24.62
CA PHE A 157 27.28 12.36 23.68
C PHE A 157 25.94 12.05 24.37
N ARG A 158 25.93 11.05 25.26
CA ARG A 158 24.72 10.58 25.92
C ARG A 158 24.15 11.63 26.88
N ALA A 159 25.01 12.23 27.70
CA ALA A 159 24.61 13.30 28.63
C ALA A 159 24.15 14.56 27.88
N THR A 160 24.82 14.88 26.78
CA THR A 160 24.46 15.99 25.90
C THR A 160 23.10 15.77 25.24
N VAL A 161 22.83 14.57 24.72
CA VAL A 161 21.50 14.21 24.19
C VAL A 161 20.43 14.30 25.27
N ASP A 162 20.69 13.85 26.50
CA ASP A 162 19.73 13.92 27.60
C ASP A 162 19.33 15.36 27.95
N GLN A 163 20.32 16.25 28.09
CA GLN A 163 20.09 17.65 28.37
C GLN A 163 19.35 18.33 27.22
N TYR A 164 19.81 18.12 25.98
CA TYR A 164 19.19 18.68 24.78
C TYR A 164 17.75 18.19 24.60
N SER A 165 17.51 16.88 24.74
CA SER A 165 16.19 16.22 24.68
C SER A 165 15.20 16.84 25.67
N THR A 166 15.65 17.09 26.91
CA THR A 166 14.81 17.65 27.98
C THR A 166 14.44 19.11 27.71
N GLU A 167 15.40 19.92 27.24
CA GLU A 167 15.13 21.32 26.93
C GLU A 167 14.19 21.48 25.71
N LEU A 168 14.35 20.65 24.68
CA LEU A 168 13.45 20.68 23.52
C LEU A 168 12.04 20.18 23.84
N GLU A 169 11.88 19.25 24.77
CA GLU A 169 10.55 18.84 25.24
C GLU A 169 9.84 20.00 25.93
N LYS A 170 10.51 20.75 26.82
CA LYS A 170 9.94 21.94 27.47
C LYS A 170 9.49 22.99 26.46
N LEU A 171 10.35 23.29 25.46
CA LEU A 171 10.02 24.23 24.40
C LEU A 171 8.80 23.75 23.59
N THR A 172 8.74 22.46 23.26
CA THR A 172 7.62 21.86 22.52
C THR A 172 6.32 21.96 23.32
N ILE A 173 6.33 21.63 24.61
CA ILE A 173 5.16 21.77 25.49
C ILE A 173 4.67 23.22 25.51
N SER A 174 5.59 24.19 25.61
CA SER A 174 5.23 25.61 25.59
C SER A 174 4.57 26.02 24.25
N LEU A 175 5.13 25.59 23.11
CA LEU A 175 4.55 25.84 21.80
C LEU A 175 3.17 25.20 21.64
N LEU A 176 2.97 23.97 22.13
CA LEU A 176 1.67 23.29 22.10
C LEU A 176 0.60 24.06 22.88
N LYS A 177 0.94 24.67 24.03
CA LYS A 177 0.01 25.53 24.78
C LYS A 177 -0.46 26.73 23.96
N PHE A 178 0.46 27.45 23.33
CA PHE A 178 0.12 28.59 22.49
C PHE A 178 -0.65 28.17 21.23
N MET A 179 -0.32 27.03 20.63
CA MET A 179 -1.07 26.46 19.51
C MET A 179 -2.51 26.11 19.91
N ALA A 180 -2.72 25.53 21.10
CA ALA A 180 -4.05 25.24 21.62
C ALA A 180 -4.87 26.52 21.85
N MET A 181 -4.27 27.55 22.48
CA MET A 181 -4.91 28.86 22.65
C MET A 181 -5.34 29.48 21.33
N ASN A 182 -4.47 29.42 20.32
CA ASN A 182 -4.75 29.92 18.97
C ASN A 182 -5.89 29.20 18.26
N LEU A 183 -6.07 27.90 18.53
CA LEU A 183 -7.21 27.11 18.07
C LEU A 183 -8.48 27.35 18.92
N GLY A 184 -8.43 28.28 19.88
CA GLY A 184 -9.51 28.58 20.81
C GLY A 184 -9.72 27.51 21.88
N LEU A 185 -8.75 26.63 22.09
CA LEU A 185 -8.81 25.53 23.05
C LEU A 185 -8.21 25.94 24.39
N ASP A 186 -8.49 25.14 25.41
CA ASP A 186 -7.77 25.22 26.67
C ASP A 186 -6.25 25.01 26.43
N PRO A 187 -5.35 25.84 26.99
CA PRO A 187 -3.90 25.71 26.78
C PRO A 187 -3.35 24.33 27.13
N GLU A 188 -3.95 23.63 28.09
CA GLU A 188 -3.51 22.31 28.54
C GLU A 188 -4.09 21.18 27.68
N LYS A 189 -5.00 21.48 26.73
CA LYS A 189 -5.78 20.47 25.98
C LYS A 189 -4.92 19.47 25.22
N LEU A 190 -3.80 19.92 24.64
CA LEU A 190 -2.89 19.08 23.87
C LEU A 190 -1.92 18.28 24.74
N LEU A 191 -1.67 18.70 25.98
CA LEU A 191 -0.60 18.10 26.79
C LEU A 191 -0.80 16.63 27.12
N PRO A 192 -1.99 16.15 27.53
CA PRO A 192 -2.19 14.72 27.83
C PRO A 192 -1.90 13.81 26.64
N LEU A 193 -1.99 14.33 25.41
CA LEU A 193 -1.66 13.58 24.20
C LEU A 193 -0.14 13.41 24.02
N PHE A 194 0.65 14.38 24.50
CA PHE A 194 2.12 14.39 24.40
C PHE A 194 2.82 13.98 25.70
N GLU A 195 2.08 13.81 26.80
CA GLU A 195 2.56 13.20 28.03
C GLU A 195 3.00 11.76 27.74
N GLU A 196 4.20 11.38 28.19
CA GLU A 196 4.87 10.13 27.81
C GLU A 196 4.97 9.90 26.28
N GLY A 197 4.93 10.99 25.51
CA GLY A 197 5.09 10.99 24.06
C GLY A 197 6.45 10.47 23.60
N ALA A 198 6.50 10.06 22.34
CA ALA A 198 7.76 9.63 21.73
C ALA A 198 8.57 10.86 21.28
N GLN A 199 9.85 10.89 21.63
CA GLN A 199 10.81 11.86 21.08
C GLN A 199 11.93 11.10 20.38
N ALA A 200 12.13 11.37 19.09
CA ALA A 200 13.20 10.79 18.31
C ALA A 200 14.13 11.90 17.79
N ILE A 201 15.43 11.60 17.70
CA ILE A 201 16.43 12.54 17.21
C ILE A 201 17.12 11.93 15.99
N ARG A 202 17.10 12.68 14.89
CA ARG A 202 17.76 12.35 13.63
C ARG A 202 18.86 13.35 13.35
N MET A 203 20.09 12.87 13.40
CA MET A 203 21.28 13.64 13.08
C MET A 203 21.69 13.29 11.65
N ASN A 204 21.67 14.27 10.75
CA ASN A 204 21.92 14.07 9.32
C ASN A 204 23.28 14.64 8.93
N TYR A 205 23.99 13.91 8.07
CA TYR A 205 25.22 14.34 7.42
C TYR A 205 25.06 14.20 5.91
N TYR A 206 25.18 15.33 5.20
CA TYR A 206 25.11 15.40 3.74
C TYR A 206 26.50 15.72 3.19
N PRO A 207 27.23 14.73 2.64
CA PRO A 207 28.56 14.96 2.07
C PRO A 207 28.50 15.87 0.84
N PRO A 208 29.57 16.61 0.50
CA PRO A 208 29.58 17.42 -0.71
C PRO A 208 29.49 16.53 -1.96
N CYS A 209 28.82 17.03 -3.01
CA CYS A 209 28.66 16.31 -4.28
C CYS A 209 28.85 17.23 -5.48
N LYS A 210 29.82 16.94 -6.36
CA LYS A 210 30.05 17.74 -7.58
C LYS A 210 28.83 17.76 -8.52
N LEU A 211 27.98 16.74 -8.45
CA LEU A 211 26.71 16.63 -9.17
C LEU A 211 25.52 16.97 -8.25
N ALA A 212 25.68 17.96 -7.37
CA ALA A 212 24.65 18.40 -6.43
C ALA A 212 23.28 18.69 -7.07
N SER A 213 23.24 19.14 -8.32
CA SER A 213 21.99 19.37 -9.07
C SER A 213 21.27 18.08 -9.49
N LYS A 214 21.94 16.93 -9.41
CA LYS A 214 21.43 15.62 -9.85
C LYS A 214 21.19 14.66 -8.70
N VAL A 215 21.44 15.06 -7.46
CA VAL A 215 21.21 14.25 -6.27
C VAL A 215 20.35 15.03 -5.27
N THR A 216 19.61 14.33 -4.42
CA THR A 216 18.91 14.95 -3.29
C THR A 216 19.56 14.50 -1.99
N GLY A 217 19.70 15.38 -1.01
CA GLY A 217 20.25 15.04 0.30
C GLY A 217 19.23 14.31 1.16
N LEU A 218 17.99 14.78 1.14
CA LEU A 218 16.81 14.12 1.70
C LEU A 218 15.63 14.35 0.76
N SER A 219 14.96 13.28 0.35
CA SER A 219 13.82 13.33 -0.56
C SER A 219 12.67 14.19 -0.03
N PRO A 220 11.84 14.79 -0.93
CA PRO A 220 10.61 15.48 -0.54
C PRO A 220 9.71 14.63 0.37
N HIS A 221 9.30 15.20 1.51
CA HIS A 221 8.39 14.56 2.46
C HIS A 221 7.71 15.60 3.35
N SER A 222 6.61 15.22 4.01
CA SER A 222 6.12 15.87 5.22
C SER A 222 6.46 15.02 6.45
N ASP A 223 6.47 15.64 7.62
CA ASP A 223 6.77 14.95 8.87
C ASP A 223 5.53 14.29 9.44
N ALA A 224 5.59 12.98 9.64
CA ALA A 224 4.49 12.21 10.19
C ALA A 224 4.30 12.40 11.72
N THR A 225 5.03 13.32 12.35
CA THR A 225 5.03 13.53 13.80
C THR A 225 4.15 14.72 14.20
N GLY A 226 4.18 15.12 15.47
CA GLY A 226 3.46 16.30 15.94
C GLY A 226 4.18 17.61 15.58
N LEU A 227 5.34 17.84 16.21
CA LEU A 227 6.21 18.98 15.94
C LEU A 227 7.65 18.53 15.76
N THR A 228 8.34 19.17 14.82
CA THR A 228 9.77 18.94 14.58
C THR A 228 10.53 20.21 14.91
N LEU A 229 11.60 20.08 15.70
CA LEU A 229 12.53 21.16 16.02
C LEU A 229 13.89 20.82 15.40
N LEU A 230 14.30 21.62 14.42
CA LEU A 230 15.51 21.42 13.62
C LEU A 230 16.59 22.45 14.00
N THR A 231 17.77 21.93 14.32
CA THR A 231 18.99 22.71 14.51
C THR A 231 19.94 22.47 13.35
N GLN A 232 20.36 23.55 12.66
CA GLN A 232 21.46 23.45 11.71
C GLN A 232 22.80 23.51 12.45
N VAL A 233 23.67 22.52 12.20
CA VAL A 233 24.95 22.37 12.93
C VAL A 233 26.01 23.32 12.38
N ASN A 234 26.09 23.46 11.05
CA ASN A 234 27.08 24.30 10.38
C ASN A 234 26.42 25.34 9.45
N GLN A 235 27.21 26.27 8.92
CA GLN A 235 26.71 27.36 8.05
C GLN A 235 26.61 26.93 6.58
N VAL A 236 25.98 25.78 6.32
CA VAL A 236 25.76 25.27 4.96
C VAL A 236 24.26 25.12 4.71
N GLN A 237 23.75 25.94 3.78
CA GLN A 237 22.34 25.90 3.37
C GLN A 237 21.97 24.56 2.73
N GLY A 238 20.70 24.19 2.86
CA GLY A 238 20.19 23.00 2.19
C GLY A 238 18.73 22.67 2.45
N LEU A 239 18.09 23.20 3.50
CA LEU A 239 16.66 23.00 3.70
C LEU A 239 15.86 23.81 2.68
N GLN A 240 14.90 23.16 2.02
CA GLN A 240 13.92 23.80 1.16
C GLN A 240 12.51 23.33 1.55
N ILE A 241 11.56 24.25 1.61
CA ILE A 241 10.14 23.96 1.86
C ILE A 241 9.33 24.24 0.60
N LYS A 242 8.22 23.53 0.40
CA LYS A 242 7.38 23.71 -0.77
C LYS A 242 6.24 24.67 -0.47
N ARG A 243 6.11 25.72 -1.28
CA ARG A 243 5.07 26.75 -1.15
C ARG A 243 4.55 27.10 -2.53
N ASP A 244 3.22 27.07 -2.70
CA ASP A 244 2.54 27.43 -3.95
C ASP A 244 3.10 26.72 -5.20
N GLY A 245 3.56 25.48 -5.02
CA GLY A 245 4.16 24.65 -6.08
C GLY A 245 5.65 24.87 -6.32
N GLU A 246 6.29 25.83 -5.64
CA GLU A 246 7.70 26.17 -5.79
C GLU A 246 8.50 25.86 -4.52
N TRP A 247 9.81 25.64 -4.68
CA TRP A 247 10.72 25.39 -3.56
C TRP A 247 11.29 26.70 -3.01
N VAL A 248 11.12 26.95 -1.72
CA VAL A 248 11.63 28.12 -1.00
C VAL A 248 12.81 27.70 -0.12
N PRO A 249 14.00 28.27 -0.30
CA PRO A 249 15.14 28.00 0.60
C PRO A 249 14.88 28.59 1.99
N VAL A 250 15.29 27.87 3.03
CA VAL A 250 15.22 28.36 4.41
C VAL A 250 16.60 28.78 4.87
N ASP A 251 16.78 30.05 5.19
CA ASP A 251 18.02 30.58 5.78
C ASP A 251 17.92 30.59 7.33
N PRO A 252 18.68 29.72 8.04
CA PRO A 252 18.59 29.63 9.50
C PRO A 252 19.24 30.84 10.19
N ILE A 253 18.52 31.43 11.12
CA ILE A 253 19.03 32.47 12.02
C ILE A 253 19.99 31.82 13.03
N PRO A 254 21.19 32.38 13.24
CA PRO A 254 22.11 31.88 14.26
C PRO A 254 21.45 31.81 15.65
N GLY A 255 21.56 30.64 16.28
CA GLY A 255 20.97 30.37 17.59
C GLY A 255 19.49 29.99 17.56
N ALA A 256 18.77 30.15 16.43
CA ALA A 256 17.35 29.79 16.33
C ALA A 256 17.13 28.29 16.07
N PHE A 257 15.93 27.82 16.43
CA PHE A 257 15.40 26.54 15.95
C PHE A 257 14.47 26.78 14.77
N ILE A 258 14.56 25.97 13.73
CA ILE A 258 13.51 25.89 12.70
C ILE A 258 12.47 24.89 13.20
N VAL A 259 11.22 25.30 13.26
CA VAL A 259 10.10 24.49 13.74
C VAL A 259 9.11 24.27 12.61
N ASN A 260 8.62 23.05 12.48
CA ASN A 260 7.52 22.75 11.58
C ASN A 260 6.42 21.91 12.22
N VAL A 261 5.21 22.18 11.73
CA VAL A 261 4.01 21.41 11.98
C VAL A 261 4.11 20.10 11.22
N GLY A 262 3.87 18.98 11.91
CA GLY A 262 3.74 17.67 11.27
C GLY A 262 2.29 17.27 11.04
N ASP A 263 2.11 16.19 10.29
CA ASP A 263 0.82 15.66 9.83
C ASP A 263 -0.17 15.44 10.98
N ILE A 264 0.32 15.02 12.16
CA ILE A 264 -0.52 14.79 13.34
C ILE A 264 -1.20 16.08 13.81
N ILE A 265 -0.46 17.19 13.87
CA ILE A 265 -1.03 18.48 14.31
C ILE A 265 -1.94 19.07 13.22
N GLU A 266 -1.64 18.86 11.94
CA GLU A 266 -2.57 19.17 10.86
C GLU A 266 -3.91 18.43 11.04
N ILE A 267 -3.86 17.12 11.28
CA ILE A 267 -5.05 16.29 11.53
C ILE A 267 -5.82 16.77 12.76
N MET A 268 -5.12 16.97 13.89
CA MET A 268 -5.72 17.42 15.15
C MET A 268 -6.38 18.79 15.04
N SER A 269 -5.79 19.70 14.27
CA SER A 269 -6.34 21.03 13.98
C SER A 269 -7.41 21.03 12.86
N ASN A 270 -7.85 19.85 12.39
CA ASN A 270 -8.79 19.68 11.28
C ASN A 270 -8.36 20.42 9.99
N GLY A 271 -7.05 20.47 9.75
CA GLY A 271 -6.45 21.09 8.58
C GLY A 271 -6.29 22.61 8.68
N GLU A 272 -6.46 23.18 9.87
CA GLU A 272 -6.21 24.61 10.13
C GLU A 272 -4.71 24.91 10.11
N TYR A 273 -3.88 24.09 10.76
CA TYR A 273 -2.42 24.16 10.59
C TYR A 273 -1.95 23.23 9.49
N LYS A 274 -0.83 23.58 8.84
CA LYS A 274 -0.34 22.89 7.64
C LYS A 274 0.96 22.14 7.89
N SER A 275 0.94 20.84 7.62
CA SER A 275 2.13 20.04 7.44
C SER A 275 2.64 20.22 6.02
N VAL A 276 3.86 20.73 5.87
CA VAL A 276 4.38 21.18 4.57
C VAL A 276 5.47 20.25 4.05
N GLU A 277 5.36 19.92 2.76
CA GLU A 277 6.37 19.15 2.05
C GLU A 277 7.69 19.91 2.02
N HIS A 278 8.78 19.26 2.41
CA HIS A 278 10.11 19.84 2.49
C HIS A 278 11.18 18.81 2.08
N ARG A 279 12.38 19.30 1.74
CA ARG A 279 13.51 18.47 1.31
C ARG A 279 14.84 19.05 1.78
N ALA A 280 15.90 18.25 1.69
CA ALA A 280 17.27 18.75 1.86
C ALA A 280 18.07 18.58 0.57
N VAL A 281 18.65 19.68 0.06
CA VAL A 281 19.56 19.67 -1.10
C VAL A 281 21.01 19.57 -0.67
N VAL A 282 21.86 19.11 -1.59
CA VAL A 282 23.30 18.90 -1.35
C VAL A 282 24.09 20.11 -1.84
N ASN A 283 25.18 20.44 -1.14
CA ASN A 283 26.10 21.48 -1.57
C ASN A 283 27.29 20.87 -2.36
N PRO A 284 27.78 21.53 -3.42
CA PRO A 284 28.86 20.95 -4.23
C PRO A 284 30.25 20.94 -3.58
N LYS A 285 30.46 21.73 -2.52
CA LYS A 285 31.79 21.99 -1.95
C LYS A 285 31.91 21.68 -0.46
N LYS A 286 30.83 21.83 0.31
CA LYS A 286 30.85 21.69 1.78
C LYS A 286 29.85 20.65 2.24
N ALA A 287 30.21 19.87 3.25
CA ALA A 287 29.25 18.99 3.92
C ALA A 287 28.24 19.80 4.73
N ARG A 288 26.99 19.36 4.81
CA ARG A 288 25.95 19.96 5.65
C ARG A 288 25.58 19.01 6.80
N LEU A 289 25.43 19.55 8.00
CA LEU A 289 24.96 18.79 9.17
C LEU A 289 23.72 19.45 9.78
N SER A 290 22.77 18.62 10.22
CA SER A 290 21.55 19.09 10.90
C SER A 290 21.03 18.06 11.90
N ILE A 291 20.34 18.52 12.93
CA ILE A 291 19.75 17.69 13.98
C ILE A 291 18.25 17.99 14.03
N ALA A 292 17.42 17.02 13.66
CA ALA A 292 15.97 17.12 13.75
C ALA A 292 15.49 16.34 14.99
N THR A 293 14.76 17.00 15.88
CA THR A 293 14.11 16.38 17.03
C THR A 293 12.61 16.35 16.80
N PHE A 294 12.06 15.15 16.64
CA PHE A 294 10.65 14.91 16.41
C PHE A 294 9.93 14.67 17.73
N HIS A 295 8.79 15.32 17.92
CA HIS A 295 7.90 15.13 19.06
C HIS A 295 6.57 14.58 18.57
N SER A 296 6.20 13.41 19.05
CA SER A 296 4.95 12.75 18.72
C SER A 296 4.11 12.49 19.97
N PRO A 297 2.78 12.40 19.84
CA PRO A 297 1.92 11.94 20.91
C PRO A 297 2.31 10.58 21.47
N ASN A 298 1.79 10.22 22.63
CA ASN A 298 1.90 8.87 23.15
C ASN A 298 1.29 7.85 22.17
N PHE A 299 1.76 6.60 22.19
CA PHE A 299 1.34 5.57 21.22
C PHE A 299 -0.13 5.16 21.35
N ASN A 300 -0.76 5.45 22.49
CA ASN A 300 -2.16 5.16 22.77
C ASN A 300 -3.08 6.33 22.42
N ALA A 301 -2.54 7.49 22.02
CA ALA A 301 -3.31 8.67 21.69
C ALA A 301 -4.15 8.42 20.44
N THR A 302 -5.37 8.96 20.44
CA THR A 302 -6.20 9.01 19.24
C THR A 302 -5.77 10.19 18.39
N ILE A 303 -5.37 9.91 17.16
CA ILE A 303 -5.03 10.90 16.13
C ILE A 303 -6.28 11.14 15.30
N GLY A 304 -6.85 12.33 15.41
CA GLY A 304 -8.05 12.76 14.68
C GLY A 304 -8.37 14.22 15.00
N PRO A 305 -9.30 14.84 14.26
CA PRO A 305 -9.74 16.22 14.54
C PRO A 305 -10.20 16.37 15.99
N LEU A 306 -9.69 17.38 16.70
CA LEU A 306 -10.05 17.63 18.10
C LEU A 306 -11.55 17.91 18.22
N PRO A 307 -12.32 17.15 19.03
CA PRO A 307 -13.78 17.31 19.12
C PRO A 307 -14.22 18.73 19.51
N ASP A 308 -13.44 19.40 20.34
CA ASP A 308 -13.67 20.75 20.85
C ASP A 308 -13.71 21.82 19.73
N LEU A 309 -13.16 21.52 18.55
CA LEU A 309 -13.23 22.40 17.38
C LEU A 309 -14.64 22.47 16.76
N PHE A 310 -15.55 21.58 17.17
CA PHE A 310 -16.88 21.41 16.56
C PHE A 310 -18.05 21.78 17.48
N ILE A 311 -17.80 22.27 18.70
CA ILE A 311 -18.86 22.63 19.66
C ILE A 311 -19.55 23.94 19.25
N GLU A 312 -20.89 23.99 19.45
CA GLU A 312 -21.90 24.79 18.74
C GLU A 312 -21.77 26.32 18.66
N ASP A 313 -20.78 26.95 19.29
CA ASP A 313 -20.57 28.41 19.20
C ASP A 313 -19.41 28.86 18.30
N ARG A 314 -18.65 27.93 17.68
CA ARG A 314 -17.38 28.30 17.03
C ARG A 314 -17.18 28.09 15.54
N LYS A 315 -18.09 27.42 14.81
CA LYS A 315 -18.22 27.45 13.33
C LYS A 315 -19.38 26.54 12.92
N LYS A 316 -20.53 27.11 12.54
CA LYS A 316 -21.76 26.40 12.12
C LYS A 316 -21.62 25.48 10.87
N GLN A 317 -20.40 25.21 10.39
CA GLN A 317 -20.15 24.50 9.13
C GLN A 317 -18.87 23.62 9.12
N ALA A 318 -18.13 23.50 10.22
CA ALA A 318 -16.91 22.68 10.21
C ALA A 318 -17.28 21.20 10.31
N VAL A 319 -17.06 20.44 9.23
CA VAL A 319 -17.15 18.97 9.24
C VAL A 319 -15.73 18.40 9.46
N PRO A 320 -15.57 17.30 10.23
CA PRO A 320 -14.29 16.61 10.31
C PRO A 320 -13.79 16.20 8.92
N LYS A 321 -12.59 16.68 8.54
CA LYS A 321 -11.94 16.38 7.25
C LYS A 321 -11.12 15.09 7.31
N TYR A 322 -10.70 14.69 8.51
CA TYR A 322 -9.81 13.56 8.75
C TYR A 322 -10.51 12.51 9.62
N LYS A 323 -10.15 11.25 9.43
CA LYS A 323 -10.61 10.14 10.27
C LYS A 323 -9.81 10.09 11.58
N SER A 324 -10.45 9.61 12.64
CA SER A 324 -9.78 9.32 13.91
C SER A 324 -9.28 7.87 13.94
N ILE A 325 -8.00 7.68 14.25
CA ILE A 325 -7.35 6.36 14.40
C ILE A 325 -6.37 6.39 15.58
N SER A 326 -5.93 5.24 16.08
CA SER A 326 -4.87 5.23 17.11
C SER A 326 -3.52 5.67 16.53
N HIS A 327 -2.66 6.28 17.35
CA HIS A 327 -1.31 6.66 16.94
C HIS A 327 -0.48 5.44 16.48
N GLN A 328 -0.66 4.28 17.14
CA GLN A 328 -0.04 3.04 16.69
C GLN A 328 -0.47 2.62 15.28
N GLU A 329 -1.76 2.71 14.95
CA GLU A 329 -2.26 2.42 13.60
C GLU A 329 -1.80 3.46 12.59
N TYR A 330 -1.80 4.74 12.97
CA TYR A 330 -1.28 5.83 12.15
C TYR A 330 0.18 5.58 11.74
N MET A 331 1.03 5.22 12.70
CA MET A 331 2.44 4.90 12.42
C MET A 331 2.60 3.65 11.56
N LYS A 332 1.78 2.61 11.77
CA LYS A 332 1.76 1.42 10.91
C LYS A 332 1.36 1.77 9.47
N LEU A 333 0.36 2.63 9.29
CA LEU A 333 -0.07 3.10 7.97
C LEU A 333 1.02 3.94 7.31
N GLY A 334 1.63 4.90 8.02
CA GLY A 334 2.69 5.74 7.47
C GLY A 334 3.92 4.94 7.02
N VAL A 335 4.30 3.93 7.80
CA VAL A 335 5.35 2.97 7.42
C VAL A 335 4.88 2.15 6.21
N LYS A 336 3.69 1.55 6.23
CA LYS A 336 3.14 0.81 5.07
C LYS A 336 3.08 1.65 3.78
N THR A 337 2.71 2.92 3.87
CA THR A 337 2.57 3.81 2.70
C THR A 337 3.92 4.30 2.17
N LYS A 338 4.94 4.47 3.04
CA LYS A 338 6.33 4.74 2.61
C LYS A 338 7.03 3.47 2.10
N LEU A 339 6.58 2.30 2.58
CA LEU A 339 6.88 0.96 2.07
C LEU A 339 6.05 0.63 0.79
N ASP A 340 5.11 1.46 0.38
CA ASP A 340 4.45 1.31 -0.93
C ASP A 340 5.25 2.07 -1.98
N GLY A 341 6.52 1.68 -2.18
CA GLY A 341 7.22 2.02 -3.41
C GLY A 341 6.33 1.63 -4.59
N LYS A 342 5.96 2.58 -5.45
CA LYS A 342 5.07 2.34 -6.61
C LYS A 342 5.47 1.03 -7.28
N ILE A 343 4.59 0.03 -7.21
CA ILE A 343 4.84 -1.27 -7.80
C ILE A 343 5.11 -1.04 -9.28
N PRO A 344 6.30 -1.39 -9.79
CA PRO A 344 6.65 -1.11 -11.16
C PRO A 344 5.74 -1.91 -12.10
N ASN A 345 5.29 -1.25 -13.18
CA ASN A 345 4.50 -1.87 -14.22
C ASN A 345 5.30 -2.98 -14.93
N VAL A 346 4.78 -4.20 -14.96
CA VAL A 346 5.54 -5.37 -15.45
C VAL A 346 5.76 -5.28 -16.95
N GLN A 347 4.83 -4.72 -17.71
CA GLN A 347 5.00 -4.47 -19.14
C GLN A 347 6.13 -3.48 -19.43
N GLN A 348 6.29 -2.45 -18.59
CA GLN A 348 7.44 -1.54 -18.66
C GLN A 348 8.75 -2.25 -18.27
N LEU A 349 8.74 -3.09 -17.23
CA LEU A 349 9.91 -3.88 -16.85
C LEU A 349 10.35 -4.82 -17.98
N ALA A 350 9.40 -5.55 -18.57
CA ALA A 350 9.67 -6.49 -19.65
C ALA A 350 10.16 -5.83 -20.96
N SER A 351 9.85 -4.54 -21.16
CA SER A 351 10.33 -3.78 -22.33
C SER A 351 11.68 -3.08 -22.09
N SER A 352 12.06 -2.86 -20.83
CA SER A 352 13.40 -2.40 -20.49
C SER A 352 14.40 -3.56 -20.70
N SER A 353 15.38 -3.37 -21.59
CA SER A 353 16.27 -4.39 -22.17
C SER A 353 17.24 -5.10 -21.20
N ASN A 354 16.93 -5.14 -19.91
CA ASN A 354 17.66 -5.92 -18.91
C ASN A 354 16.89 -7.23 -18.71
N ASP A 355 17.38 -8.36 -19.24
CA ASP A 355 16.83 -9.72 -19.05
C ASP A 355 16.81 -10.20 -17.56
N VAL A 356 17.04 -9.29 -16.62
CA VAL A 356 17.11 -9.51 -15.18
C VAL A 356 15.73 -9.24 -14.57
N VAL A 357 15.07 -10.32 -14.13
CA VAL A 357 13.86 -10.26 -13.31
C VAL A 357 14.21 -9.76 -11.91
N PRO A 358 13.55 -8.70 -11.37
CA PRO A 358 13.82 -8.24 -10.02
C PRO A 358 13.49 -9.31 -8.97
N VAL A 359 14.25 -9.36 -7.86
CA VAL A 359 14.16 -10.39 -6.82
C VAL A 359 12.75 -10.55 -6.23
N ARG A 360 11.96 -9.47 -6.22
CA ARG A 360 10.58 -9.48 -5.72
C ARG A 360 9.62 -10.32 -6.58
N TYR A 361 9.95 -10.59 -7.84
CA TYR A 361 9.16 -11.46 -8.72
C TYR A 361 9.66 -12.91 -8.75
N ILE A 362 10.89 -13.15 -8.28
CA ILE A 362 11.51 -14.49 -8.29
C ILE A 362 10.90 -15.35 -7.17
N ARG A 363 10.41 -16.54 -7.53
CA ARG A 363 9.79 -17.53 -6.65
C ARG A 363 10.51 -18.88 -6.77
N PRO A 364 11.57 -19.12 -5.97
CA PRO A 364 12.35 -20.37 -6.02
C PRO A 364 11.52 -21.62 -5.75
N GLU A 365 10.44 -21.49 -4.97
CA GLU A 365 9.52 -22.56 -4.63
C GLU A 365 8.80 -23.17 -5.86
N LEU A 366 8.69 -22.43 -6.97
CA LEU A 366 8.03 -22.91 -8.19
C LEU A 366 8.80 -24.03 -8.89
N GLU A 367 10.10 -24.17 -8.66
CA GLU A 367 10.90 -25.28 -9.23
C GLU A 367 10.53 -26.65 -8.63
N LEU A 368 9.84 -26.67 -7.49
CA LEU A 368 9.41 -27.88 -6.79
C LEU A 368 8.02 -28.38 -7.24
N ASP A 369 7.28 -27.57 -7.99
CA ASP A 369 5.90 -27.88 -8.39
C ASP A 369 5.85 -28.90 -9.53
N ARG A 370 5.30 -30.07 -9.25
CA ARG A 370 5.10 -31.13 -10.25
C ARG A 370 3.93 -30.79 -11.17
N VAL A 371 4.21 -30.52 -12.44
CA VAL A 371 3.20 -30.44 -13.51
C VAL A 371 2.95 -31.83 -14.07
N SER A 372 1.69 -32.22 -14.23
CA SER A 372 1.34 -33.53 -14.79
C SER A 372 1.55 -33.56 -16.31
N ASN A 373 2.28 -34.56 -16.82
CA ASN A 373 2.49 -34.83 -18.25
C ASN A 373 1.67 -36.04 -18.77
N ASP A 374 0.73 -36.56 -17.96
CA ASP A 374 -0.06 -37.75 -18.31
C ASP A 374 -1.02 -37.50 -19.49
N GLU A 375 -1.37 -38.55 -20.24
CA GLU A 375 -2.31 -38.55 -21.40
C GLU A 375 -3.73 -38.00 -21.10
N TYR A 376 -4.05 -37.71 -19.83
CA TYR A 376 -5.27 -37.01 -19.39
C TYR A 376 -5.10 -35.47 -19.31
N SER A 377 -3.93 -34.94 -19.65
CA SER A 377 -3.65 -33.50 -19.55
C SER A 377 -4.54 -32.71 -20.52
N GLY A 378 -5.29 -31.72 -20.01
CA GLY A 378 -5.67 -30.57 -20.82
C GLY A 378 -7.15 -30.33 -21.12
N ARG A 379 -8.09 -31.22 -20.77
CA ARG A 379 -9.51 -30.97 -21.07
C ARG A 379 -10.39 -31.10 -19.84
N ILE A 380 -10.58 -29.98 -19.15
CA ILE A 380 -11.71 -29.80 -18.25
C ILE A 380 -13.02 -30.09 -19.00
N PRO A 381 -14.10 -30.53 -18.32
CA PRO A 381 -15.38 -30.85 -18.95
C PRO A 381 -15.90 -29.74 -19.86
N VAL A 382 -16.60 -30.11 -20.94
CA VAL A 382 -17.18 -29.17 -21.90
C VAL A 382 -18.70 -29.26 -21.84
N ILE A 383 -19.35 -28.15 -21.52
CA ILE A 383 -20.80 -28.06 -21.34
C ILE A 383 -21.41 -27.31 -22.52
N ASP A 384 -22.39 -27.93 -23.18
CA ASP A 384 -23.19 -27.30 -24.22
C ASP A 384 -24.38 -26.57 -23.58
N ILE A 385 -24.35 -25.24 -23.61
CA ILE A 385 -25.39 -24.42 -22.97
C ILE A 385 -26.69 -24.45 -23.76
N GLY A 386 -26.65 -24.59 -25.09
CA GLY A 386 -27.84 -24.72 -25.91
C GLY A 386 -28.66 -25.96 -25.49
N LYS A 387 -27.97 -27.11 -25.37
CA LYS A 387 -28.60 -28.34 -24.86
C LYS A 387 -29.11 -28.20 -23.43
N LEU A 388 -28.35 -27.53 -22.56
CA LEU A 388 -28.74 -27.31 -21.17
C LEU A 388 -30.03 -26.47 -21.07
N VAL A 389 -30.18 -25.45 -21.92
CA VAL A 389 -31.39 -24.61 -22.00
C VAL A 389 -32.57 -25.38 -22.58
N ASP A 390 -32.32 -26.28 -23.53
CA ASP A 390 -33.34 -27.17 -24.11
C ASP A 390 -33.79 -28.30 -23.16
N GLY A 391 -33.22 -28.38 -21.94
CA GLY A 391 -33.59 -29.34 -20.92
C GLY A 391 -32.93 -30.71 -21.05
N ASP A 392 -31.80 -30.82 -21.77
CA ASP A 392 -31.05 -32.07 -21.92
C ASP A 392 -30.49 -32.57 -20.57
N GLU A 393 -30.99 -33.71 -20.11
CA GLU A 393 -30.60 -34.29 -18.81
C GLU A 393 -29.12 -34.67 -18.75
N GLU A 394 -28.54 -35.12 -19.86
CA GLU A 394 -27.12 -35.53 -19.90
C GLU A 394 -26.20 -34.32 -19.76
N SER A 395 -26.52 -33.19 -20.42
CA SER A 395 -25.82 -31.92 -20.24
C SER A 395 -25.94 -31.40 -18.81
N ALA A 396 -27.12 -31.55 -18.18
CA ALA A 396 -27.32 -31.19 -16.78
C ALA A 396 -26.49 -32.06 -15.82
N LYS A 397 -26.47 -33.39 -16.02
CA LYS A 397 -25.63 -34.32 -15.24
C LYS A 397 -24.13 -34.03 -15.44
N LEU A 398 -23.72 -33.71 -16.67
CA LEU A 398 -22.34 -33.35 -16.97
C LEU A 398 -21.94 -32.07 -16.25
N LEU A 399 -22.79 -31.02 -16.26
CA LEU A 399 -22.56 -29.80 -15.48
C LEU A 399 -22.44 -30.11 -13.98
N HIS A 400 -23.33 -30.93 -13.44
CA HIS A 400 -23.30 -31.32 -12.02
C HIS A 400 -21.98 -32.01 -11.63
N SER A 401 -21.54 -33.00 -12.42
CA SER A 401 -20.26 -33.68 -12.21
C SER A 401 -19.05 -32.75 -12.40
N ALA A 402 -19.10 -31.82 -13.36
CA ALA A 402 -18.05 -30.84 -13.55
C ALA A 402 -17.90 -29.91 -12.32
N CYS A 403 -19.00 -29.40 -11.78
CA CYS A 403 -18.97 -28.57 -10.58
C CYS A 403 -18.46 -29.30 -9.34
N ARG A 404 -18.81 -30.59 -9.19
CA ARG A 404 -18.42 -31.42 -8.03
C ARG A 404 -16.98 -31.94 -8.12
N ASP A 405 -16.60 -32.45 -9.29
CA ASP A 405 -15.38 -33.25 -9.43
C ASP A 405 -14.21 -32.41 -9.99
N TRP A 406 -14.51 -31.34 -10.72
CA TRP A 406 -13.52 -30.50 -11.39
C TRP A 406 -13.49 -29.05 -10.91
N GLY A 407 -14.63 -28.47 -10.53
CA GLY A 407 -14.75 -27.04 -10.20
C GLY A 407 -14.48 -26.07 -11.35
N PHE A 408 -14.07 -26.58 -12.51
CA PHE A 408 -13.73 -25.88 -13.73
C PHE A 408 -14.32 -26.63 -14.93
N PHE A 409 -14.85 -25.90 -15.91
CA PHE A 409 -15.37 -26.44 -17.16
C PHE A 409 -15.33 -25.38 -18.27
N GLN A 410 -15.48 -25.78 -19.52
CA GLN A 410 -15.67 -24.87 -20.65
C GLN A 410 -17.12 -24.89 -21.08
N VAL A 411 -17.63 -23.75 -21.56
CA VAL A 411 -18.98 -23.66 -22.11
C VAL A 411 -18.92 -23.31 -23.59
N ILE A 412 -19.67 -24.06 -24.39
CA ILE A 412 -19.87 -23.83 -25.83
C ILE A 412 -21.37 -23.60 -26.10
N ASN A 413 -21.69 -23.10 -27.30
CA ASN A 413 -23.09 -22.81 -27.68
C ASN A 413 -23.81 -21.94 -26.64
N HIS A 414 -23.08 -21.00 -26.03
CA HIS A 414 -23.49 -20.18 -24.89
C HIS A 414 -24.42 -19.01 -25.22
N GLY A 415 -24.80 -18.84 -26.48
CA GLY A 415 -25.73 -17.78 -26.92
C GLY A 415 -25.11 -16.37 -27.04
N VAL A 416 -23.98 -16.10 -26.39
CA VAL A 416 -23.22 -14.85 -26.60
C VAL A 416 -22.72 -14.76 -28.04
N ALA A 417 -23.09 -13.68 -28.75
CA ALA A 417 -22.70 -13.47 -30.14
C ALA A 417 -21.16 -13.32 -30.28
N GLU A 418 -20.60 -13.94 -31.32
CA GLU A 418 -19.15 -13.97 -31.57
C GLU A 418 -18.57 -12.55 -31.67
N GLU A 419 -19.29 -11.62 -32.31
CA GLU A 419 -18.91 -10.21 -32.40
C GLU A 419 -18.68 -9.54 -31.03
N VAL A 420 -19.44 -9.92 -30.00
CA VAL A 420 -19.31 -9.33 -28.65
C VAL A 420 -17.99 -9.77 -28.01
N ILE A 421 -17.62 -11.04 -28.21
CA ILE A 421 -16.38 -11.62 -27.70
C ILE A 421 -15.18 -11.03 -28.47
N LEU A 422 -15.26 -10.97 -29.80
CA LEU A 422 -14.19 -10.43 -30.65
C LEU A 422 -13.93 -8.95 -30.35
N ASN A 423 -14.97 -8.12 -30.33
CA ASN A 423 -14.82 -6.69 -30.02
C ASN A 423 -14.17 -6.48 -28.64
N MET A 424 -14.57 -7.26 -27.63
CA MET A 424 -13.99 -7.14 -26.29
C MET A 424 -12.51 -7.57 -26.28
N LYS A 425 -12.15 -8.62 -27.03
CA LYS A 425 -10.74 -9.04 -27.19
C LYS A 425 -9.92 -7.96 -27.86
N ASP A 426 -10.43 -7.37 -28.94
CA ASP A 426 -9.74 -6.32 -29.69
C ASP A 426 -9.54 -5.07 -28.85
N ASP A 427 -10.58 -4.61 -28.14
CA ASP A 427 -10.53 -3.43 -27.28
C ASP A 427 -9.53 -3.61 -26.12
N VAL A 428 -9.46 -4.81 -25.52
CA VAL A 428 -8.48 -5.11 -24.46
C VAL A 428 -7.07 -5.16 -25.02
N GLN A 429 -6.86 -5.78 -26.18
CA GLN A 429 -5.54 -5.78 -26.82
C GLN A 429 -5.09 -4.37 -27.16
N GLU A 430 -5.98 -3.54 -27.72
CA GLU A 430 -5.68 -2.14 -28.02
C GLU A 430 -5.36 -1.35 -26.75
N PHE A 431 -6.15 -1.52 -25.68
CA PHE A 431 -5.85 -0.90 -24.38
C PHE A 431 -4.42 -1.21 -23.90
N PHE A 432 -4.03 -2.49 -23.84
CA PHE A 432 -2.69 -2.86 -23.35
C PHE A 432 -1.54 -2.47 -24.29
N ARG A 433 -1.81 -2.27 -25.59
CA ARG A 433 -0.82 -1.77 -26.56
C ARG A 433 -0.55 -0.27 -26.43
N GLN A 434 -1.43 0.49 -25.78
CA GLN A 434 -1.23 1.94 -25.61
C GLN A 434 0.04 2.25 -24.78
N PRO A 435 0.64 3.45 -24.99
CA PRO A 435 1.66 3.99 -24.11
C PRO A 435 1.24 3.97 -22.64
N LEU A 436 2.19 3.72 -21.74
CA LEU A 436 1.93 3.64 -20.30
C LEU A 436 1.20 4.87 -19.78
N GLN A 437 1.55 6.07 -20.26
CA GLN A 437 0.93 7.32 -19.83
C GLN A 437 -0.59 7.33 -20.03
N LEU A 438 -1.11 6.76 -21.12
CA LEU A 438 -2.55 6.68 -21.38
C LEU A 438 -3.23 5.63 -20.50
N LYS A 439 -2.60 4.47 -20.30
CA LYS A 439 -3.11 3.45 -19.38
C LYS A 439 -3.17 3.96 -17.94
N MET A 440 -2.20 4.78 -17.54
CA MET A 440 -2.14 5.39 -16.22
C MET A 440 -3.23 6.44 -15.96
N GLU A 441 -3.97 6.90 -16.97
CA GLU A 441 -5.16 7.76 -16.76
C GLU A 441 -6.26 7.04 -15.94
N CYS A 442 -6.31 5.71 -16.04
CA CYS A 442 -7.22 4.87 -15.26
C CYS A 442 -6.51 4.11 -14.13
N ALA A 443 -5.33 4.57 -13.68
CA ALA A 443 -4.56 3.91 -12.63
C ALA A 443 -5.34 3.79 -11.31
N GLN A 444 -5.06 2.72 -10.57
CA GLN A 444 -5.57 2.54 -9.21
C GLN A 444 -5.18 3.73 -8.32
N LEU A 445 -6.09 4.15 -7.44
CA LEU A 445 -5.80 5.13 -6.41
C LEU A 445 -5.57 4.47 -5.05
N PRO A 446 -4.92 5.18 -4.11
CA PRO A 446 -4.83 4.70 -2.73
C PRO A 446 -6.19 4.30 -2.18
N ASN A 447 -6.30 3.07 -1.67
CA ASN A 447 -7.52 2.46 -1.11
C ASN A 447 -8.63 2.12 -2.12
N ASP A 448 -8.41 2.24 -3.43
CA ASP A 448 -9.33 1.73 -4.45
C ASP A 448 -8.80 0.42 -5.04
N LEU A 449 -9.67 -0.59 -5.14
CA LEU A 449 -9.35 -1.86 -5.81
C LEU A 449 -9.45 -1.76 -7.35
N GLU A 450 -10.22 -0.79 -7.84
CA GLU A 450 -10.46 -0.55 -9.27
C GLU A 450 -9.35 0.29 -9.91
N GLY A 451 -9.11 0.05 -11.20
CA GLY A 451 -8.15 0.76 -12.03
C GLY A 451 -7.06 -0.15 -12.59
N TYR A 452 -6.13 0.49 -13.31
CA TYR A 452 -4.93 -0.12 -13.87
C TYR A 452 -3.80 -0.18 -12.83
N GLY A 453 -3.22 -1.36 -12.64
CA GLY A 453 -2.16 -1.58 -11.64
C GLY A 453 -1.91 -3.06 -11.35
N GLN A 454 -1.46 -3.36 -10.13
CA GLN A 454 -1.29 -4.73 -9.62
C GLN A 454 -2.22 -5.00 -8.45
N ALA A 455 -2.64 -6.25 -8.31
CA ALA A 455 -3.56 -6.67 -7.26
C ALA A 455 -2.85 -6.88 -5.91
N PHE A 456 -3.53 -6.52 -4.81
CA PHE A 456 -3.29 -7.07 -3.47
C PHE A 456 -1.84 -7.03 -2.96
N VAL A 457 -1.11 -5.94 -3.23
CA VAL A 457 0.21 -5.73 -2.62
C VAL A 457 0.02 -5.13 -1.24
N VAL A 458 0.30 -5.92 -0.20
CA VAL A 458 0.05 -5.54 1.19
C VAL A 458 1.32 -5.43 2.04
N SER A 459 2.49 -5.83 1.50
CA SER A 459 3.80 -5.63 2.12
C SER A 459 4.95 -5.64 1.09
N GLU A 460 6.13 -5.15 1.46
CA GLU A 460 7.31 -5.13 0.58
C GLU A 460 8.02 -6.48 0.42
N GLU A 461 7.94 -7.32 1.44
CA GLU A 461 8.47 -8.69 1.42
C GLU A 461 7.60 -9.61 0.56
N GLN A 462 6.38 -9.16 0.21
CA GLN A 462 5.48 -9.90 -0.65
C GLN A 462 6.11 -10.09 -2.03
N LYS A 463 6.17 -11.35 -2.46
CA LYS A 463 6.46 -11.72 -3.84
C LYS A 463 5.37 -11.20 -4.75
N LEU A 464 5.78 -10.51 -5.82
CA LEU A 464 4.88 -9.93 -6.81
C LEU A 464 4.61 -10.92 -7.94
N ASP A 465 3.51 -10.65 -8.64
CA ASP A 465 3.09 -11.42 -9.81
C ASP A 465 3.58 -10.72 -11.08
N TRP A 466 4.04 -11.52 -12.05
CA TRP A 466 4.52 -11.05 -13.35
C TRP A 466 3.35 -10.80 -14.30
N GLY A 467 2.52 -9.81 -13.96
CA GLY A 467 1.41 -9.37 -14.78
C GLY A 467 0.87 -8.02 -14.33
N ASP A 468 0.34 -7.27 -15.30
CA ASP A 468 -0.43 -6.05 -15.05
C ASP A 468 -1.92 -6.35 -15.21
N MET A 469 -2.77 -5.55 -14.57
CA MET A 469 -4.22 -5.71 -14.69
C MET A 469 -4.98 -4.40 -14.72
N LEU A 470 -6.16 -4.46 -15.34
CA LEU A 470 -7.22 -3.46 -15.21
C LEU A 470 -8.42 -4.12 -14.53
N PHE A 471 -8.83 -3.60 -13.36
CA PHE A 471 -9.99 -4.08 -12.61
C PHE A 471 -11.09 -3.05 -12.57
N ILE A 472 -12.31 -3.44 -12.94
CA ILE A 472 -13.42 -2.50 -13.05
C ILE A 472 -14.70 -3.15 -12.52
N LEU A 473 -15.47 -2.40 -11.71
CA LEU A 473 -16.84 -2.77 -11.39
C LEU A 473 -17.76 -2.46 -12.59
N THR A 474 -18.54 -3.46 -13.00
CA THR A 474 -19.43 -3.38 -14.18
C THR A 474 -20.91 -3.49 -13.82
N ARG A 475 -21.27 -4.19 -12.74
CA ARG A 475 -22.62 -4.19 -12.16
C ARG A 475 -22.55 -4.05 -10.64
N PRO A 476 -23.50 -3.37 -9.99
CA PRO A 476 -24.62 -2.63 -10.59
C PRO A 476 -24.14 -1.36 -11.33
N ILE A 477 -24.96 -0.78 -12.21
CA ILE A 477 -24.57 0.37 -13.05
C ILE A 477 -24.27 1.59 -12.17
N GLU A 478 -25.04 1.76 -11.11
CA GLU A 478 -24.97 2.88 -10.17
C GLU A 478 -23.65 2.89 -9.38
N GLY A 479 -23.00 1.73 -9.24
CA GLY A 479 -21.70 1.59 -8.58
C GLY A 479 -20.50 1.93 -9.46
N ARG A 480 -20.69 2.14 -10.78
CA ARG A 480 -19.59 2.29 -11.73
C ARG A 480 -18.80 3.58 -11.51
N LYS A 481 -17.51 3.44 -11.28
CA LYS A 481 -16.57 4.58 -11.24
C LYS A 481 -15.97 4.83 -12.63
N MET A 482 -16.65 5.64 -13.43
CA MET A 482 -16.29 5.91 -14.84
C MET A 482 -14.89 6.52 -15.06
N ARG A 483 -14.20 6.96 -14.00
CA ARG A 483 -12.79 7.38 -14.06
C ARG A 483 -11.84 6.23 -14.38
N PHE A 484 -12.18 5.01 -13.94
CA PHE A 484 -11.38 3.81 -14.16
C PHE A 484 -11.70 3.12 -15.48
N TRP A 485 -12.76 3.55 -16.16
CA TRP A 485 -13.14 3.04 -17.47
C TRP A 485 -12.31 3.73 -18.55
N PRO A 486 -11.49 3.01 -19.34
CA PRO A 486 -10.72 3.58 -20.43
C PRO A 486 -11.58 4.42 -21.37
N LYS A 487 -11.02 5.52 -21.85
CA LYS A 487 -11.61 6.34 -22.93
C LYS A 487 -11.11 5.90 -24.31
N VAL A 488 -9.98 5.19 -24.33
CA VAL A 488 -9.32 4.68 -25.53
C VAL A 488 -9.14 3.17 -25.35
N PRO A 489 -9.54 2.35 -26.33
CA PRO A 489 -10.26 2.74 -27.55
C PRO A 489 -11.64 3.35 -27.25
N SER A 490 -12.15 4.18 -28.16
CA SER A 490 -13.45 4.85 -27.97
C SER A 490 -14.63 3.87 -27.88
N SER A 491 -14.48 2.67 -28.46
CA SER A 491 -15.40 1.54 -28.37
C SER A 491 -15.42 0.89 -26.97
N PHE A 492 -14.32 0.97 -26.21
CA PHE A 492 -14.08 0.15 -25.02
C PHE A 492 -15.25 0.12 -24.04
N ARG A 493 -15.83 1.29 -23.74
CA ARG A 493 -16.91 1.40 -22.75
C ARG A 493 -18.21 0.75 -23.23
N ALA A 494 -18.55 0.94 -24.50
CA ALA A 494 -19.76 0.35 -25.09
C ALA A 494 -19.61 -1.17 -25.24
N THR A 495 -18.43 -1.61 -25.68
CA THR A 495 -18.09 -3.04 -25.79
C THR A 495 -18.11 -3.72 -24.43
N LEU A 496 -17.48 -3.12 -23.41
CA LEU A 496 -17.46 -3.65 -22.05
C LEU A 496 -18.88 -3.76 -21.46
N ASP A 497 -19.74 -2.77 -21.70
CA ASP A 497 -21.12 -2.80 -21.22
C ASP A 497 -21.96 -3.92 -21.88
N LYS A 498 -21.82 -4.09 -23.21
CA LYS A 498 -22.48 -5.19 -23.95
C LYS A 498 -21.96 -6.55 -23.49
N TYR A 499 -20.64 -6.71 -23.40
CA TYR A 499 -20.00 -7.94 -22.92
C TYR A 499 -20.41 -8.28 -21.49
N SER A 500 -20.40 -7.30 -20.58
CA SER A 500 -20.86 -7.43 -19.19
C SER A 500 -22.31 -7.94 -19.11
N SER A 501 -23.22 -7.35 -19.91
CA SER A 501 -24.63 -7.77 -19.96
C SER A 501 -24.82 -9.21 -20.44
N GLU A 502 -24.09 -9.63 -21.48
CA GLU A 502 -24.20 -11.00 -22.00
C GLU A 502 -23.65 -12.03 -21.01
N LEU A 503 -22.56 -11.72 -20.31
CA LEU A 503 -22.03 -12.60 -19.27
C LEU A 503 -22.93 -12.68 -18.04
N GLU A 504 -23.59 -11.59 -17.68
CA GLU A 504 -24.58 -11.56 -16.59
C GLU A 504 -25.72 -12.55 -16.90
N LYS A 505 -26.28 -12.53 -18.13
CA LYS A 505 -27.32 -13.48 -18.56
C LYS A 505 -26.82 -14.92 -18.52
N LEU A 506 -25.62 -15.18 -19.03
CA LEU A 506 -25.03 -16.51 -19.02
C LEU A 506 -24.80 -17.03 -17.60
N SER A 507 -24.40 -16.16 -16.67
CA SER A 507 -24.22 -16.53 -15.26
C SER A 507 -25.54 -16.95 -14.61
N VAL A 508 -26.65 -16.28 -14.92
CA VAL A 508 -27.98 -16.62 -14.42
C VAL A 508 -28.42 -17.99 -14.93
N ILE A 509 -28.16 -18.31 -16.20
CA ILE A 509 -28.45 -19.64 -16.77
C ILE A 509 -27.69 -20.73 -16.01
N LEU A 510 -26.38 -20.52 -15.79
CA LEU A 510 -25.52 -21.46 -15.09
C LEU A 510 -25.94 -21.64 -13.62
N LEU A 511 -26.18 -20.55 -12.90
CA LEU A 511 -26.63 -20.58 -11.50
C LEU A 511 -27.99 -21.29 -11.35
N SER A 512 -28.93 -21.02 -12.27
CA SER A 512 -30.25 -21.69 -12.28
C SER A 512 -30.10 -23.20 -12.46
N SER A 513 -29.27 -23.64 -13.40
CA SER A 513 -29.03 -25.05 -13.66
C SER A 513 -28.27 -25.72 -12.51
N MET A 514 -27.31 -25.03 -11.91
CA MET A 514 -26.61 -25.48 -10.70
C MET A 514 -27.56 -25.71 -9.52
N ALA A 515 -28.51 -24.80 -9.30
CA ALA A 515 -29.53 -24.94 -8.25
C ALA A 515 -30.41 -26.17 -8.49
N ARG A 516 -30.94 -26.35 -9.72
CA ARG A 516 -31.73 -27.54 -10.08
C ARG A 516 -30.95 -28.84 -9.87
N ASN A 517 -29.67 -28.85 -10.25
CA ASN A 517 -28.80 -30.00 -10.07
C ASN A 517 -28.54 -30.33 -8.58
N LEU A 518 -28.51 -29.33 -7.71
CA LEU A 518 -28.48 -29.51 -6.25
C LEU A 518 -29.86 -29.93 -5.69
N GLY A 519 -30.89 -30.02 -6.54
CA GLY A 519 -32.28 -30.29 -6.16
C GLY A 519 -32.93 -29.14 -5.40
N LEU A 520 -32.55 -27.91 -5.72
CA LEU A 520 -33.10 -26.69 -5.17
C LEU A 520 -34.04 -26.02 -6.18
N ASP A 521 -34.96 -25.21 -5.67
CA ASP A 521 -35.61 -24.19 -6.49
C ASP A 521 -34.53 -23.19 -6.97
N PRO A 522 -34.49 -22.80 -8.26
CA PRO A 522 -33.54 -21.81 -8.76
C PRO A 522 -33.44 -20.53 -7.92
N ASP A 523 -34.56 -20.06 -7.35
CA ASP A 523 -34.61 -18.82 -6.57
C ASP A 523 -33.82 -18.91 -5.25
N GLU A 524 -33.64 -20.11 -4.68
CA GLU A 524 -32.87 -20.32 -3.45
C GLU A 524 -31.40 -19.91 -3.62
N LEU A 525 -30.79 -20.23 -4.76
CA LEU A 525 -29.42 -19.82 -5.06
C LEU A 525 -29.38 -18.41 -5.67
N LEU A 526 -30.27 -18.11 -6.62
CA LEU A 526 -30.26 -16.84 -7.36
C LEU A 526 -30.56 -15.63 -6.47
N SER A 527 -31.36 -15.79 -5.42
CA SER A 527 -31.69 -14.69 -4.49
C SER A 527 -30.44 -14.06 -3.86
N SER A 528 -29.38 -14.85 -3.62
CA SER A 528 -28.11 -14.35 -3.08
C SER A 528 -27.31 -13.52 -4.10
N PHE A 529 -27.54 -13.73 -5.39
CA PHE A 529 -26.91 -13.02 -6.50
C PHE A 529 -27.78 -11.89 -7.07
N LYS A 530 -29.05 -11.80 -6.65
CA LYS A 530 -29.93 -10.68 -7.00
C LYS A 530 -29.38 -9.40 -6.38
N GLU A 531 -29.25 -8.35 -7.20
CA GLU A 531 -28.55 -7.11 -6.83
C GLU A 531 -27.10 -7.36 -6.39
N GLY A 532 -26.52 -8.48 -6.84
CA GLY A 532 -25.11 -8.77 -6.70
C GLY A 532 -24.23 -7.83 -7.51
N SER A 533 -22.92 -8.05 -7.42
CA SER A 533 -21.95 -7.27 -8.17
C SER A 533 -21.27 -8.11 -9.25
N GLN A 534 -20.97 -7.46 -10.38
CA GLN A 534 -20.12 -8.01 -11.42
C GLN A 534 -18.89 -7.13 -11.56
N SER A 535 -17.70 -7.72 -11.46
CA SER A 535 -16.44 -7.04 -11.73
C SER A 535 -15.68 -7.77 -12.84
N ILE A 536 -14.94 -7.02 -13.64
CA ILE A 536 -14.15 -7.56 -14.74
C ILE A 536 -12.68 -7.22 -14.51
N ARG A 537 -11.84 -8.25 -14.56
CA ARG A 537 -10.38 -8.18 -14.50
C ARG A 537 -9.79 -8.55 -15.84
N MET A 538 -9.07 -7.62 -16.44
CA MET A 538 -8.33 -7.82 -17.67
C MET A 538 -6.87 -7.95 -17.31
N ASN A 539 -6.25 -9.08 -17.63
CA ASN A 539 -4.88 -9.39 -17.27
C ASN A 539 -3.97 -9.35 -18.50
N TYR A 540 -2.77 -8.79 -18.32
CA TYR A 540 -1.68 -8.81 -19.28
C TYR A 540 -0.44 -9.40 -18.63
N TYR A 541 0.03 -10.53 -19.17
CA TYR A 541 1.24 -11.21 -18.71
C TYR A 541 2.32 -11.03 -19.76
N PRO A 542 3.30 -10.13 -19.56
CA PRO A 542 4.40 -9.93 -20.51
C PRO A 542 5.28 -11.18 -20.63
N PRO A 543 5.98 -11.39 -21.76
CA PRO A 543 6.92 -12.48 -21.88
C PRO A 543 8.07 -12.34 -20.87
N CYS A 544 8.60 -13.47 -20.39
CA CYS A 544 9.73 -13.47 -19.44
C CYS A 544 10.72 -14.60 -19.76
N LYS A 545 11.96 -14.26 -20.11
CA LYS A 545 13.02 -15.26 -20.38
C LYS A 545 13.31 -16.18 -19.19
N GLN A 546 13.00 -15.72 -17.97
CA GLN A 546 13.08 -16.51 -16.74
C GLN A 546 11.69 -16.97 -16.28
N ALA A 547 10.79 -17.32 -17.21
CA ALA A 547 9.41 -17.73 -16.94
C ALA A 547 9.29 -18.86 -15.89
N SER A 548 10.28 -19.73 -15.76
CA SER A 548 10.32 -20.78 -14.72
C SER A 548 10.48 -20.25 -13.29
N LYS A 549 10.93 -18.99 -13.13
CA LYS A 549 11.21 -18.36 -11.84
C LYS A 549 10.14 -17.36 -11.40
N VAL A 550 9.15 -17.08 -12.24
CA VAL A 550 8.08 -16.10 -11.96
C VAL A 550 6.72 -16.76 -12.12
N THR A 551 5.71 -16.21 -11.46
CA THR A 551 4.30 -16.59 -11.70
C THR A 551 3.57 -15.39 -12.29
N GLY A 552 2.69 -15.61 -13.25
CA GLY A 552 1.89 -14.53 -13.84
C GLY A 552 0.77 -14.10 -12.91
N LEU A 553 0.12 -15.08 -12.26
CA LEU A 553 -0.84 -14.87 -11.16
C LEU A 553 -0.62 -15.96 -10.12
N SER A 554 -0.48 -15.57 -8.86
CA SER A 554 -0.25 -16.49 -7.73
C SER A 554 -1.35 -17.55 -7.61
N PRO A 555 -1.03 -18.74 -7.06
CA PRO A 555 -2.04 -19.74 -6.67
C PRO A 555 -3.13 -19.15 -5.76
N HIS A 556 -4.38 -19.27 -6.17
CA HIS A 556 -5.55 -18.79 -5.42
C HIS A 556 -6.80 -19.57 -5.79
N SER A 557 -7.83 -19.53 -4.94
CA SER A 557 -9.22 -19.76 -5.33
C SER A 557 -9.96 -18.44 -5.50
N ASP A 558 -11.02 -18.43 -6.31
CA ASP A 558 -11.84 -17.24 -6.48
C ASP A 558 -12.80 -17.08 -5.31
N ALA A 559 -12.69 -15.98 -4.57
CA ALA A 559 -13.56 -15.70 -3.42
C ALA A 559 -15.03 -15.45 -3.80
N GLY A 560 -15.33 -15.21 -5.08
CA GLY A 560 -16.65 -14.87 -5.56
C GLY A 560 -17.61 -16.05 -5.65
N GLY A 561 -18.67 -15.87 -6.45
CA GLY A 561 -19.60 -16.96 -6.78
C GLY A 561 -19.17 -17.72 -8.02
N LEU A 562 -19.21 -17.06 -9.18
CA LEU A 562 -18.92 -17.69 -10.47
C LEU A 562 -18.01 -16.81 -11.32
N THR A 563 -16.96 -17.38 -11.88
CA THR A 563 -16.04 -16.67 -12.77
C THR A 563 -16.19 -17.17 -14.20
N LEU A 564 -16.34 -16.24 -15.15
CA LEU A 564 -16.38 -16.51 -16.60
C LEU A 564 -15.13 -15.88 -17.23
N LEU A 565 -14.22 -16.72 -17.70
CA LEU A 565 -12.92 -16.34 -18.23
C LEU A 565 -12.88 -16.51 -19.76
N THR A 566 -12.51 -15.42 -20.44
CA THR A 566 -12.15 -15.41 -21.86
C THR A 566 -10.64 -15.34 -22.01
N GLN A 567 -10.05 -16.28 -22.73
CA GLN A 567 -8.66 -16.12 -23.19
C GLN A 567 -8.65 -15.27 -24.47
N VAL A 568 -7.84 -14.20 -24.45
CA VAL A 568 -7.83 -13.18 -25.51
C VAL A 568 -6.97 -13.61 -26.69
N ASN A 569 -5.79 -14.18 -26.44
CA ASN A 569 -4.87 -14.67 -27.47
C ASN A 569 -4.58 -16.18 -27.31
N GLN A 570 -3.86 -16.78 -28.25
CA GLN A 570 -3.61 -18.23 -28.27
C GLN A 570 -2.45 -18.67 -27.35
N VAL A 571 -2.07 -17.86 -26.36
CA VAL A 571 -0.96 -18.17 -25.45
C VAL A 571 -1.49 -18.85 -24.20
N GLN A 572 -1.08 -20.11 -24.00
CA GLN A 572 -1.44 -20.90 -22.83
C GLN A 572 -0.85 -20.31 -21.55
N GLY A 573 -1.53 -20.55 -20.42
CA GLY A 573 -1.01 -20.10 -19.12
C GLY A 573 -1.87 -20.42 -17.92
N LEU A 574 -3.17 -20.69 -18.09
CA LEU A 574 -4.01 -21.12 -16.97
C LEU A 574 -3.65 -22.56 -16.55
N GLN A 575 -3.42 -22.75 -15.25
CA GLN A 575 -3.24 -24.05 -14.64
C GLN A 575 -4.19 -24.18 -13.44
N ILE A 576 -4.84 -25.33 -13.31
CA ILE A 576 -5.70 -25.67 -12.17
C ILE A 576 -5.05 -26.78 -11.34
N LYS A 577 -5.33 -26.81 -10.04
CA LYS A 577 -4.79 -27.83 -9.14
C LYS A 577 -5.78 -28.97 -9.01
N LYS A 578 -5.40 -30.15 -9.49
CA LYS A 578 -6.21 -31.37 -9.43
C LYS A 578 -5.38 -32.50 -8.83
N ASP A 579 -5.90 -33.13 -7.78
CA ASP A 579 -5.29 -34.26 -7.08
C ASP A 579 -3.81 -33.98 -6.67
N GLY A 580 -3.55 -32.76 -6.20
CA GLY A 580 -2.23 -32.30 -5.77
C GLY A 580 -1.26 -31.93 -6.89
N LYS A 581 -1.67 -32.05 -8.17
CA LYS A 581 -0.86 -31.71 -9.34
C LYS A 581 -1.41 -30.48 -10.06
N TRP A 582 -0.53 -29.70 -10.68
CA TRP A 582 -0.91 -28.63 -11.60
C TRP A 582 -1.25 -29.22 -12.97
N VAL A 583 -2.42 -28.87 -13.51
CA VAL A 583 -2.94 -29.32 -14.80
C VAL A 583 -3.18 -28.10 -15.70
N PRO A 584 -2.56 -28.03 -16.89
CA PRO A 584 -2.84 -26.95 -17.84
C PRO A 584 -4.27 -27.05 -18.38
N VAL A 585 -4.90 -25.90 -18.63
CA VAL A 585 -6.22 -25.82 -19.28
C VAL A 585 -6.01 -25.37 -20.72
N ASP A 586 -6.51 -26.14 -21.68
CA ASP A 586 -6.49 -25.78 -23.11
C ASP A 586 -7.84 -25.17 -23.54
N PRO A 587 -7.93 -23.85 -23.77
CA PRO A 587 -9.19 -23.20 -24.11
C PRO A 587 -9.65 -23.55 -25.53
N ILE A 588 -10.93 -23.92 -25.66
CA ILE A 588 -11.60 -24.12 -26.93
C ILE A 588 -11.85 -22.74 -27.57
N PRO A 589 -11.51 -22.52 -28.85
CA PRO A 589 -11.82 -21.27 -29.53
C PRO A 589 -13.30 -20.91 -29.43
N GLY A 590 -13.57 -19.67 -28.99
CA GLY A 590 -14.93 -19.17 -28.81
C GLY A 590 -15.60 -19.56 -27.48
N ALA A 591 -15.07 -20.53 -26.73
CA ALA A 591 -15.62 -20.94 -25.44
C ALA A 591 -15.24 -19.98 -24.30
N PHE A 592 -16.06 -19.97 -23.25
CA PHE A 592 -15.67 -19.42 -21.94
C PHE A 592 -15.19 -20.55 -21.04
N ILE A 593 -14.14 -20.31 -20.26
CA ILE A 593 -13.77 -21.16 -19.13
C ILE A 593 -14.55 -20.65 -17.92
N VAL A 594 -15.24 -21.54 -17.23
CA VAL A 594 -16.04 -21.23 -16.05
C VAL A 594 -15.46 -21.95 -14.86
N ASN A 595 -15.36 -21.26 -13.73
CA ASN A 595 -15.05 -21.90 -12.46
C ASN A 595 -15.96 -21.46 -11.33
N ILE A 596 -16.11 -22.40 -10.40
CA ILE A 596 -16.83 -22.23 -9.15
C ILE A 596 -15.94 -21.44 -8.19
N GLY A 597 -16.51 -20.42 -7.56
CA GLY A 597 -15.89 -19.67 -6.49
C GLY A 597 -16.27 -20.17 -5.10
N ASP A 598 -15.56 -19.67 -4.11
CA ASP A 598 -15.63 -20.09 -2.71
C ASP A 598 -17.03 -19.93 -2.12
N ILE A 599 -17.79 -18.90 -2.52
CA ILE A 599 -19.15 -18.67 -2.04
C ILE A 599 -20.07 -19.81 -2.46
N ILE A 600 -19.96 -20.30 -3.71
CA ILE A 600 -20.78 -21.43 -4.17
C ILE A 600 -20.34 -22.73 -3.50
N GLU A 601 -19.04 -22.94 -3.24
CA GLU A 601 -18.58 -24.08 -2.43
C GLU A 601 -19.20 -24.05 -1.03
N ILE A 602 -19.24 -22.89 -0.38
CA ILE A 602 -19.86 -22.72 0.95
C ILE A 602 -21.38 -22.94 0.89
N MET A 603 -22.06 -22.29 -0.06
CA MET A 603 -23.52 -22.36 -0.22
C MET A 603 -24.00 -23.76 -0.55
N SER A 604 -23.24 -24.51 -1.36
CA SER A 604 -23.49 -25.92 -1.67
C SER A 604 -23.09 -26.89 -0.56
N ASN A 605 -22.72 -26.38 0.63
CA ASN A 605 -22.20 -27.15 1.75
C ASN A 605 -20.99 -28.04 1.40
N GLY A 606 -20.23 -27.64 0.37
CA GLY A 606 -19.04 -28.33 -0.13
C GLY A 606 -19.32 -29.37 -1.19
N GLU A 607 -20.54 -29.47 -1.72
CA GLU A 607 -20.86 -30.36 -2.83
C GLU A 607 -20.17 -29.90 -4.12
N TYR A 608 -20.24 -28.61 -4.45
CA TYR A 608 -19.44 -28.02 -5.53
C TYR A 608 -18.10 -27.52 -4.99
N LYS A 609 -17.07 -27.60 -5.83
CA LYS A 609 -15.68 -27.32 -5.43
C LYS A 609 -15.17 -26.07 -6.12
N SER A 610 -14.81 -25.06 -5.34
CA SER A 610 -13.87 -24.04 -5.78
C SER A 610 -12.49 -24.67 -5.91
N ILE A 611 -11.68 -24.28 -6.89
CA ILE A 611 -10.39 -24.96 -7.15
C ILE A 611 -9.26 -23.94 -7.21
N GLU A 612 -8.16 -24.29 -6.53
CA GLU A 612 -6.93 -23.50 -6.57
C GLU A 612 -6.38 -23.51 -7.99
N HIS A 613 -6.09 -22.34 -8.52
CA HIS A 613 -5.61 -22.14 -9.88
C HIS A 613 -4.57 -21.02 -9.93
N ARG A 614 -3.77 -20.98 -11.00
CA ARG A 614 -2.72 -19.98 -11.23
C ARG A 614 -2.59 -19.64 -12.70
N ALA A 615 -1.88 -18.55 -13.00
CA ALA A 615 -1.44 -18.24 -14.35
C ALA A 615 0.08 -18.28 -14.44
N VAL A 616 0.63 -19.07 -15.36
CA VAL A 616 2.06 -19.11 -15.67
C VAL A 616 2.42 -18.18 -16.83
N VAL A 617 3.69 -17.79 -16.90
CA VAL A 617 4.22 -16.86 -17.91
C VAL A 617 4.88 -17.64 -19.04
N ASN A 618 4.75 -17.13 -20.27
CA ASN A 618 5.43 -17.68 -21.44
C ASN A 618 6.76 -16.94 -21.70
N PRO A 619 7.83 -17.62 -22.14
CA PRO A 619 9.14 -16.99 -22.35
C PRO A 619 9.26 -16.09 -23.60
N GLU A 620 8.29 -16.15 -24.51
CA GLU A 620 8.40 -15.50 -25.82
C GLU A 620 7.21 -14.62 -26.17
N LYS A 621 6.01 -14.95 -25.69
CA LYS A 621 4.77 -14.25 -26.05
C LYS A 621 4.03 -13.75 -24.83
N GLU A 622 3.43 -12.58 -24.95
CA GLU A 622 2.51 -12.07 -23.94
C GLU A 622 1.21 -12.90 -23.92
N ARG A 623 0.58 -13.03 -22.74
CA ARG A 623 -0.74 -13.63 -22.60
C ARG A 623 -1.74 -12.58 -22.14
N LEU A 624 -2.95 -12.61 -22.70
CA LEU A 624 -4.05 -11.77 -22.24
C LEU A 624 -5.28 -12.60 -21.89
N SER A 625 -6.01 -12.20 -20.85
CA SER A 625 -7.27 -12.84 -20.44
C SER A 625 -8.23 -11.85 -19.79
N ILE A 626 -9.53 -12.12 -19.88
CA ILE A 626 -10.59 -11.30 -19.29
C ILE A 626 -11.42 -12.21 -18.38
N ALA A 627 -11.40 -11.96 -17.08
CA ALA A 627 -12.19 -12.69 -16.09
C ALA A 627 -13.34 -11.81 -15.60
N ALA A 628 -14.58 -12.30 -15.73
CA ALA A 628 -15.77 -11.67 -15.17
C ALA A 628 -16.24 -12.44 -13.94
N PHE A 629 -16.18 -11.78 -12.78
CA PHE A 629 -16.59 -12.33 -11.49
C PHE A 629 -18.02 -11.94 -11.20
N HIS A 630 -18.87 -12.93 -10.91
CA HIS A 630 -20.25 -12.75 -10.49
C HIS A 630 -20.33 -13.05 -9.00
N ASN A 631 -20.62 -12.01 -8.22
CA ASN A 631 -20.58 -12.04 -6.76
C ASN A 631 -21.98 -11.80 -6.18
N THR A 632 -22.17 -12.25 -4.95
CA THR A 632 -23.41 -12.03 -4.20
C THR A 632 -23.62 -10.56 -3.87
N ASN A 633 -24.84 -10.23 -3.44
CA ASN A 633 -25.14 -8.95 -2.81
C ASN A 633 -24.27 -8.77 -1.55
N PHE A 634 -23.77 -7.55 -1.31
CA PHE A 634 -22.98 -7.21 -0.12
C PHE A 634 -23.74 -7.42 1.20
N ASN A 635 -25.08 -7.37 1.15
CA ASN A 635 -25.93 -7.62 2.31
C ASN A 635 -26.34 -9.11 2.47
N ALA A 636 -25.91 -9.99 1.56
CA ALA A 636 -26.23 -11.40 1.65
C ALA A 636 -25.50 -12.09 2.82
N MET A 637 -26.10 -13.17 3.34
CA MET A 637 -25.43 -14.08 4.27
C MET A 637 -24.79 -15.21 3.47
N ILE A 638 -23.49 -15.43 3.68
CA ILE A 638 -22.71 -16.51 3.06
C ILE A 638 -22.61 -17.65 4.07
N GLY A 639 -23.26 -18.76 3.76
CA GLY A 639 -23.25 -20.00 4.54
C GLY A 639 -23.95 -21.11 3.75
N PRO A 640 -23.94 -22.36 4.23
CA PRO A 640 -24.67 -23.46 3.59
C PRO A 640 -26.16 -23.12 3.44
N LEU A 641 -26.71 -23.33 2.23
CA LEU A 641 -28.11 -23.02 1.98
C LEU A 641 -29.02 -23.90 2.86
N PRO A 642 -30.02 -23.32 3.56
CA PRO A 642 -30.89 -24.08 4.46
C PRO A 642 -31.57 -25.26 3.78
N ALA A 643 -31.98 -25.09 2.51
CA ALA A 643 -32.61 -26.12 1.71
C ALA A 643 -31.69 -27.32 1.39
N ILE A 644 -30.37 -27.13 1.39
CA ILE A 644 -29.41 -28.25 1.25
C ILE A 644 -29.30 -29.01 2.56
N ILE A 645 -29.20 -28.30 3.69
CA ILE A 645 -29.08 -28.90 5.02
C ILE A 645 -30.35 -29.66 5.41
N SER A 646 -31.53 -29.16 5.03
CA SER A 646 -32.80 -29.79 5.37
C SER A 646 -33.14 -31.02 4.52
N LYS A 647 -32.50 -31.19 3.35
CA LYS A 647 -32.71 -32.29 2.41
C LYS A 647 -32.20 -33.63 2.94
N ASP A 648 -31.15 -33.63 3.77
CA ASP A 648 -30.65 -34.80 4.49
C ASP A 648 -30.52 -34.47 5.98
N GLN A 649 -31.43 -35.03 6.81
CA GLN A 649 -31.46 -34.80 8.26
C GLN A 649 -30.15 -35.19 8.98
N LYS A 650 -29.23 -35.89 8.32
CA LYS A 650 -27.90 -36.23 8.85
C LYS A 650 -26.79 -35.26 8.42
N GLN A 651 -27.05 -34.39 7.45
CA GLN A 651 -26.03 -33.50 6.88
C GLN A 651 -25.92 -32.20 7.66
N ALA A 652 -25.19 -32.23 8.78
CA ALA A 652 -24.89 -31.03 9.54
C ALA A 652 -23.96 -30.07 8.73
N PRO A 653 -24.07 -28.74 8.92
CA PRO A 653 -23.32 -27.75 8.14
C PRO A 653 -21.81 -27.94 8.29
N ASN A 654 -21.10 -27.84 7.17
CA ASN A 654 -19.63 -27.91 7.10
C ASN A 654 -18.98 -26.54 7.24
N TYR A 655 -19.72 -25.46 6.96
CA TYR A 655 -19.24 -24.09 6.94
C TYR A 655 -20.05 -23.19 7.88
N LYS A 656 -19.38 -22.16 8.42
CA LYS A 656 -19.98 -21.07 9.19
C LYS A 656 -20.82 -20.17 8.27
N THR A 657 -21.71 -19.39 8.88
CA THR A 657 -22.48 -18.35 8.20
C THR A 657 -21.98 -16.97 8.60
N VAL A 658 -21.62 -16.12 7.64
CA VAL A 658 -21.12 -14.75 7.84
C VAL A 658 -21.77 -13.78 6.87
N SER A 659 -21.69 -12.47 7.11
CA SER A 659 -22.14 -11.48 6.13
C SER A 659 -21.18 -11.42 4.93
N ALA A 660 -21.69 -11.11 3.74
CA ALA A 660 -20.86 -10.98 2.54
C ALA A 660 -19.82 -9.86 2.65
N ILE A 661 -20.17 -8.74 3.30
CA ILE A 661 -19.22 -7.67 3.63
C ILE A 661 -18.07 -8.17 4.50
N ASP A 662 -18.35 -8.95 5.54
CA ASP A 662 -17.29 -9.43 6.43
C ASP A 662 -16.41 -10.47 5.75
N TYR A 663 -17.00 -11.35 4.93
CA TYR A 663 -16.24 -12.29 4.10
C TYR A 663 -15.32 -11.55 3.14
N ILE A 664 -15.80 -10.52 2.45
CA ILE A 664 -14.99 -9.70 1.52
C ILE A 664 -13.88 -8.94 2.27
N LYS A 665 -14.15 -8.42 3.48
CA LYS A 665 -13.10 -7.81 4.32
C LYS A 665 -12.01 -8.83 4.65
N LEU A 666 -12.37 -10.08 4.96
CA LEU A 666 -11.39 -11.14 5.17
C LEU A 666 -10.57 -11.36 3.88
N VAL A 667 -11.23 -11.52 2.74
CA VAL A 667 -10.58 -11.73 1.43
C VAL A 667 -9.58 -10.61 1.12
N VAL A 668 -9.95 -9.35 1.31
CA VAL A 668 -9.09 -8.18 1.00
C VAL A 668 -7.95 -8.01 2.01
N SER A 669 -8.09 -8.52 3.24
CA SER A 669 -7.06 -8.45 4.28
C SER A 669 -6.09 -9.63 4.28
N CYS A 670 -6.43 -10.73 3.59
CA CYS A 670 -5.56 -11.88 3.40
C CYS A 670 -4.72 -11.77 2.11
N LYS A 671 -3.49 -12.30 2.12
CA LYS A 671 -2.70 -12.53 0.90
C LYS A 671 -3.41 -13.60 0.04
N LEU A 672 -3.21 -13.58 -1.28
CA LEU A 672 -3.61 -14.70 -2.16
C LEU A 672 -2.83 -15.96 -1.71
N ASP A 673 -3.44 -16.76 -0.85
CA ASP A 673 -2.83 -17.95 -0.23
C ASP A 673 -3.74 -19.16 -0.43
N GLY A 674 -3.84 -19.61 -1.69
CA GLY A 674 -4.58 -20.82 -2.06
C GLY A 674 -6.02 -20.82 -1.53
N LYS A 675 -6.34 -21.84 -0.73
CA LYS A 675 -7.67 -22.09 -0.12
C LYS A 675 -7.81 -21.63 1.34
N GLY A 676 -6.84 -20.90 1.88
CA GLY A 676 -6.80 -20.58 3.32
C GLY A 676 -8.06 -19.90 3.87
N LEU A 677 -8.76 -19.11 3.04
CA LEU A 677 -10.00 -18.42 3.42
C LEU A 677 -11.20 -19.38 3.58
N VAL A 678 -11.38 -20.32 2.64
CA VAL A 678 -12.45 -21.33 2.72
C VAL A 678 -12.23 -22.25 3.91
N ASP A 679 -10.98 -22.58 4.22
CA ASP A 679 -10.65 -23.43 5.37
C ASP A 679 -10.98 -22.75 6.71
N GLN A 680 -10.85 -21.43 6.83
CA GLN A 680 -11.29 -20.68 8.02
C GLN A 680 -12.81 -20.69 8.22
N MET A 681 -13.55 -20.82 7.13
CA MET A 681 -15.01 -20.94 7.15
C MET A 681 -15.50 -22.31 7.59
N LYS A 682 -14.65 -23.35 7.57
CA LYS A 682 -15.05 -24.70 8.02
C LYS A 682 -15.36 -24.72 9.53
N ILE A 683 -16.37 -25.50 9.90
CA ILE A 683 -16.71 -25.76 11.31
C ILE A 683 -15.80 -26.88 11.81
N GLN A 684 -14.90 -26.57 12.75
CA GLN A 684 -14.11 -27.58 13.43
C GLN A 684 -15.02 -28.35 14.39
N ARG A 685 -15.14 -29.67 14.20
CA ARG A 685 -15.79 -30.55 15.17
C ARG A 685 -14.69 -31.28 15.92
N GLU A 686 -14.64 -31.13 17.25
CA GLU A 686 -13.77 -31.93 18.09
C GLU A 686 -14.07 -33.41 17.84
N ALA A 687 -13.04 -34.19 17.54
CA ALA A 687 -13.18 -35.62 17.43
C ALA A 687 -13.68 -36.15 18.77
N ALA A 688 -14.85 -36.79 18.79
CA ALA A 688 -15.36 -37.46 19.98
C ALA A 688 -14.26 -38.40 20.51
N PRO A 689 -13.95 -38.40 21.82
CA PRO A 689 -12.96 -39.30 22.38
C PRO A 689 -13.35 -40.73 22.01
N GLN A 690 -12.47 -41.42 21.30
CA GLN A 690 -12.61 -42.85 21.07
C GLN A 690 -12.69 -43.53 22.43
N ASN A 691 -13.90 -43.96 22.81
CA ASN A 691 -14.09 -44.88 23.91
C ASN A 691 -13.25 -46.12 23.60
N LYS A 692 -12.13 -46.26 24.31
CA LYS A 692 -11.44 -47.54 24.45
C LYS A 692 -12.40 -48.46 25.21
N SER A 693 -13.13 -49.29 24.49
CA SER A 693 -13.74 -50.49 25.06
C SER A 693 -12.62 -51.45 25.46
N THR A 694 -12.53 -51.70 26.76
CA THR A 694 -11.80 -52.80 27.41
C THR A 694 -12.20 -54.16 26.88
#